data_AF-A0A9D8JME6-F1
#
_entry.id   AF-A0A9D8JME6-F1
#
_cell.length_a   1.000
_cell.length_b   1.000
_cell.length_c   1.000
_cell.angle_alpha   90.00
_cell.angle_beta   90.00
_cell.angle_gamma   90.00
#
_symmetry.space_group_name_H-M   'P 1'
#
loop_
_entity.id
_entity.type
_entity.pdbx_description
1 polymer ?
#
loop_
_entity_poly.entity_id
_entity_poly.type
_entity_poly.pdbx_seq_one_letter_code
_entity_poly.pdbx_strand_id
1 'polypeptide(L)'
;MKILRVDIASERITFESLREEWRAIGGSALIAKIMNESVPPMADPLGPENLFIIAVGPLAGTGAPQLGRISVGAKSPLTLGIKEANSGGPAGQILDKLGIRAVIVQGSPRDHRLYCLYISRDEAALIPADEYRGMKNYELADKLRKQYGEKIAVICTGIAGERKYKGASVSFTDMFGDPSRNAARGGLGAVMGSKGLKAILIDPSQSALVDLAHSEEFRKIVKSWVETLRHDISCSLYSRFGTPFAISNSASHGTLPSNNYRLGRPANFIAVSGSKIQEVLFERGGKMHGCMPGCVVQCSIIYPDKDGKRLCSAYEYETIAMLGTNLGIVDHDVIARLKFMCDDLGLDAIETGSSLGLAAEAGKMSFGDWQSVVRLLNEVKEETELGIALGNGVVATATYLNISRIPAYKGQALPAHDPRSVKGTGVTYLTSPMGADHTAGLTYRNPRNREKQGENSLRSQIQAATCDAFGYCLNSVPGGRASIYSFFADLMNARYGLQMTSGDIMEIGKQTLRDQLAFNEKAEFSKMDSKEAAFIRKEAIAPTDQVFDVEDEEVKNIWKGLDSFQEKEKVWEVRIPPLPEMMFGAGVVGDLGARLRPLKLKKVLVTTDPVMFSMGRADEVCKILQSSGIGTVIFSEVEPDPPIELIERAGKIYKDHGCDGIVGLGGGSSMDTAKAVGLRVTHGGEMREYESIVGGTAKIKPLLPPIICIPTTSGTGSEVNPYAVITDKERDLKFMLMSNYLIPKLAVIDPLCCKTMPAGLTVDSGIDALAHCIEGYVSLAIPYHPYFEAMAVYGVKLIGRSLVQAYKNGNDIGARTDMCMAAICGGTAFLKGLGIGHAITHVLGAHYHLPHGRAAIYGLLCFVKANKETCKEQFIDLAQMLNRSNDLEEGLLEFYRKLDIPVQLKGLGIPKEDLKRIAFYASRDAVNMATDPTSISEKKILELLQEIYE
;
A
#
# COMPACT_ATOMS: atom_id res chain seq x y z
N MET A 1 -11.09 12.20 34.37
CA MET A 1 -10.62 12.93 33.17
C MET A 1 -11.09 14.38 33.26
N LYS A 2 -10.34 15.32 32.70
CA LYS A 2 -10.62 16.77 32.69
C LYS A 2 -10.70 17.31 31.25
N ILE A 3 -11.34 18.47 31.09
CA ILE A 3 -11.22 19.36 29.93
C ILE A 3 -10.51 20.63 30.38
N LEU A 4 -9.49 21.06 29.65
CA LEU A 4 -8.84 22.34 29.86
C LEU A 4 -9.50 23.39 28.96
N ARG A 5 -10.11 24.43 29.56
CA ARG A 5 -10.67 25.57 28.83
C ARG A 5 -9.81 26.81 29.05
N VAL A 6 -9.51 27.50 27.95
CA VAL A 6 -8.69 28.69 27.91
C VAL A 6 -9.45 29.79 27.17
N ASP A 7 -9.70 30.90 27.85
CA ASP A 7 -10.25 32.12 27.25
C ASP A 7 -9.12 33.14 27.10
N ILE A 8 -8.71 33.39 25.86
CA ILE A 8 -7.58 34.28 25.56
C ILE A 8 -7.93 35.74 25.86
N ALA A 9 -9.19 36.15 25.67
CA ALA A 9 -9.59 37.55 25.81
C ALA A 9 -9.60 38.02 27.28
N SER A 10 -9.83 37.09 28.20
CA SER A 10 -9.79 37.29 29.66
C SER A 10 -8.56 36.68 30.34
N GLU A 11 -7.72 35.99 29.57
CA GLU A 11 -6.59 35.16 30.04
C GLU A 11 -7.00 34.14 31.13
N ARG A 12 -8.27 33.72 31.14
CA ARG A 12 -8.81 32.79 32.14
C ARG A 12 -8.56 31.34 31.71
N ILE A 13 -8.03 30.54 32.62
CA ILE A 13 -7.77 29.11 32.43
C ILE A 13 -8.55 28.32 33.49
N THR A 14 -9.29 27.30 33.05
CA THR A 14 -10.08 26.45 33.95
C THR A 14 -10.01 24.98 33.56
N PHE A 15 -9.82 24.13 34.57
CA PHE A 15 -10.01 22.69 34.43
C PHE A 15 -11.44 22.32 34.80
N GLU A 16 -12.18 21.77 33.84
CA GLU A 16 -13.53 21.24 34.01
C GLU A 16 -13.47 19.71 34.12
N SER A 17 -14.34 19.10 34.94
CA SER A 17 -14.51 17.64 34.91
C SER A 17 -15.11 17.22 33.57
N LEU A 18 -14.58 16.14 32.98
CA LEU A 18 -15.23 15.52 31.82
C LEU A 18 -16.62 15.03 32.22
N ARG A 19 -17.65 15.40 31.44
CA ARG A 19 -19.02 14.95 31.68
C ARG A 19 -19.13 13.44 31.50
N GLU A 20 -19.97 12.76 32.29
CA GLU A 20 -20.05 11.30 32.30
C GLU A 20 -20.53 10.75 30.95
N GLU A 21 -21.45 11.45 30.28
CA GLU A 21 -21.93 11.12 28.94
C GLU A 21 -20.83 11.18 27.85
N TRP A 22 -19.72 11.86 28.12
CA TRP A 22 -18.58 11.96 27.21
C TRP A 22 -17.45 10.99 27.54
N ARG A 23 -17.60 10.19 28.61
CA ARG A 23 -16.55 9.27 29.08
C ARG A 23 -16.09 8.29 28.01
N ALA A 24 -17.03 7.80 27.19
CA ALA A 24 -16.77 6.80 26.15
C ALA A 24 -16.36 7.38 24.79
N ILE A 25 -16.30 8.71 24.64
CA ILE A 25 -15.97 9.37 23.37
C ILE A 25 -14.73 10.27 23.50
N GLY A 26 -14.13 10.59 22.36
CA GLY A 26 -12.97 11.44 22.24
C GLY A 26 -12.80 11.91 20.80
N GLY A 27 -11.60 12.38 20.46
CA GLY A 27 -11.23 12.73 19.08
C GLY A 27 -12.30 13.54 18.34
N SER A 28 -12.61 13.13 17.11
CA SER A 28 -13.59 13.79 16.24
C SER A 28 -15.03 13.79 16.80
N ALA A 29 -15.44 12.75 17.54
CA ALA A 29 -16.76 12.67 18.16
C ALA A 29 -16.96 13.76 19.22
N LEU A 30 -15.96 13.94 20.10
CA LEU A 30 -16.02 14.96 21.15
C LEU A 30 -15.95 16.37 20.55
N ILE A 31 -15.12 16.57 19.51
CA ILE A 31 -15.09 17.84 18.76
C ILE A 31 -16.47 18.17 18.21
N ALA A 32 -17.13 17.22 17.54
CA ALA A 32 -18.44 17.45 16.92
C ALA A 32 -19.52 17.83 17.96
N LYS A 33 -19.51 17.20 19.14
CA LYS A 33 -20.40 17.57 20.26
C LYS A 33 -20.12 19.00 20.75
N ILE A 34 -18.87 19.33 21.03
CA ILE A 34 -18.49 20.67 21.51
C ILE A 34 -18.85 21.75 20.50
N MET A 35 -18.59 21.50 19.21
CA MET A 35 -18.91 22.44 18.12
C MET A 35 -20.42 22.74 18.07
N ASN A 36 -21.27 21.72 18.14
CA ASN A 36 -22.72 21.93 18.13
C ASN A 36 -23.25 22.64 19.39
N GLU A 37 -22.62 22.43 20.54
CA GLU A 37 -23.03 23.07 21.80
C GLU A 37 -22.52 24.51 21.95
N SER A 38 -21.33 24.81 21.45
CA SER A 38 -20.56 25.99 21.87
C SER A 38 -20.14 26.92 20.73
N VAL A 39 -20.27 26.53 19.47
CA VAL A 39 -19.90 27.38 18.33
C VAL A 39 -21.14 27.76 17.53
N PRO A 40 -21.48 29.05 17.41
CA PRO A 40 -22.51 29.49 16.49
C PRO A 40 -22.14 29.07 15.05
N PRO A 41 -23.00 28.32 14.32
CA PRO A 41 -22.64 27.83 12.98
C PRO A 41 -22.30 28.93 11.97
N MET A 42 -22.79 30.16 12.18
CA MET A 42 -22.52 31.34 11.35
C MET A 42 -21.39 32.24 11.87
N ALA A 43 -20.68 31.85 12.94
CA ALA A 43 -19.57 32.63 13.49
C ALA A 43 -18.44 32.80 12.45
N ASP A 44 -17.73 33.93 12.48
CA ASP A 44 -16.50 34.10 11.69
C ASP A 44 -15.49 33.00 12.10
N PRO A 45 -15.00 32.15 11.17
CA PRO A 45 -14.00 31.13 11.46
C PRO A 45 -12.73 31.65 12.13
N LEU A 46 -12.35 32.91 11.90
CA LEU A 46 -11.16 33.50 12.54
C LEU A 46 -11.51 34.40 13.74
N GLY A 47 -12.80 34.57 14.03
CA GLY A 47 -13.31 35.40 15.09
C GLY A 47 -13.22 34.78 16.50
N PRO A 48 -13.66 35.54 17.52
CA PRO A 48 -13.58 35.15 18.93
C PRO A 48 -14.61 34.08 19.34
N GLU A 49 -15.73 33.96 18.61
CA GLU A 49 -16.79 32.97 18.88
C GLU A 49 -16.46 31.56 18.37
N ASN A 50 -15.51 31.44 17.43
CA ASN A 50 -15.02 30.14 17.01
C ASN A 50 -14.06 29.56 18.05
N LEU A 51 -14.04 28.24 18.18
CA LEU A 51 -13.15 27.52 19.09
C LEU A 51 -11.97 26.92 18.33
N PHE A 52 -10.83 26.81 19.01
CA PHE A 52 -9.75 25.90 18.64
C PHE A 52 -9.73 24.74 19.63
N ILE A 53 -10.04 23.53 19.15
CA ILE A 53 -10.26 22.36 20.00
C ILE A 53 -9.20 21.31 19.67
N ILE A 54 -8.56 20.77 20.69
CA ILE A 54 -7.76 19.55 20.61
C ILE A 54 -8.46 18.48 21.44
N ALA A 55 -8.70 17.31 20.86
CA ALA A 55 -9.32 16.18 21.55
C ALA A 55 -8.52 14.89 21.33
N VAL A 56 -8.34 14.13 22.40
CA VAL A 56 -7.64 12.83 22.34
C VAL A 56 -8.65 11.69 22.35
N GLY A 57 -8.27 10.57 21.75
CA GLY A 57 -9.09 9.36 21.77
C GLY A 57 -9.23 8.76 23.19
N PRO A 58 -10.35 8.07 23.49
CA PRO A 58 -10.60 7.40 24.76
C PRO A 58 -9.63 6.30 25.14
N LEU A 59 -8.69 5.94 24.26
CA LEU A 59 -7.70 4.88 24.48
C LEU A 59 -6.24 5.38 24.29
N ALA A 60 -6.03 6.69 24.12
CA ALA A 60 -4.74 7.24 23.67
C ALA A 60 -3.55 6.97 24.61
N GLY A 61 -3.72 7.14 25.93
CA GLY A 61 -2.65 6.96 26.90
C GLY A 61 -2.34 5.50 27.27
N THR A 62 -3.05 4.54 26.66
CA THR A 62 -2.92 3.11 26.95
C THR A 62 -1.70 2.47 26.27
N GLY A 63 -1.47 1.18 26.54
CA GLY A 63 -0.46 0.38 25.84
C GLY A 63 -0.95 -0.25 24.54
N ALA A 64 -2.18 0.05 24.09
CA ALA A 64 -2.71 -0.52 22.85
C ALA A 64 -2.08 0.17 21.62
N PRO A 65 -1.73 -0.61 20.59
CA PRO A 65 -0.93 -0.09 19.47
C PRO A 65 -1.82 0.79 18.57
N GLN A 66 -1.20 1.79 17.93
CA GLN A 66 -1.84 2.78 17.04
C GLN A 66 -2.92 3.69 17.64
N LEU A 67 -3.21 3.57 18.93
CA LEU A 67 -4.09 4.46 19.68
C LEU A 67 -3.31 5.61 20.28
N GLY A 68 -2.94 6.58 19.46
CA GLY A 68 -2.22 7.77 19.90
C GLY A 68 -2.43 8.97 18.98
N ARG A 69 -3.35 8.84 18.02
CA ARG A 69 -3.74 9.94 17.16
C ARG A 69 -4.48 11.00 17.94
N ILE A 70 -4.28 12.25 17.54
CA ILE A 70 -4.89 13.42 18.15
C ILE A 70 -5.67 14.21 17.10
N SER A 71 -6.87 14.63 17.47
CA SER A 71 -7.76 15.40 16.60
C SER A 71 -7.71 16.88 16.95
N VAL A 72 -7.64 17.72 15.93
CA VAL A 72 -7.78 19.18 16.04
C VAL A 72 -9.07 19.56 15.32
N GLY A 73 -9.89 20.44 15.89
CA GLY A 73 -11.13 20.87 15.25
C GLY A 73 -11.56 22.30 15.58
N ALA A 74 -12.33 22.85 14.65
CA ALA A 74 -12.90 24.20 14.69
C ALA A 74 -13.93 24.37 13.56
N LYS A 75 -14.56 25.55 13.48
CA LYS A 75 -15.12 26.02 12.20
C LYS A 75 -13.97 26.40 11.27
N SER A 76 -13.92 25.81 10.09
CA SER A 76 -12.81 25.97 9.14
C SER A 76 -12.91 27.30 8.38
N PRO A 77 -11.81 28.07 8.27
CA PRO A 77 -11.79 29.28 7.42
C PRO A 77 -11.71 28.95 5.92
N LEU A 78 -11.42 27.70 5.56
CA LEU A 78 -11.30 27.24 4.17
C LEU A 78 -12.64 26.74 3.64
N THR A 79 -13.35 25.94 4.43
CA THR A 79 -14.61 25.27 4.05
C THR A 79 -15.85 25.92 4.64
N LEU A 80 -15.70 26.81 5.63
CA LEU A 80 -16.78 27.49 6.35
C LEU A 80 -17.75 26.55 7.10
N GLY A 81 -17.39 25.27 7.23
CA GLY A 81 -18.11 24.27 8.00
C GLY A 81 -17.29 23.76 9.19
N ILE A 82 -17.76 22.68 9.81
CA ILE A 82 -16.96 21.95 10.79
C ILE A 82 -15.75 21.32 10.11
N LYS A 83 -14.62 21.29 10.81
CA LYS A 83 -13.44 20.57 10.38
C LYS A 83 -12.83 19.82 11.55
N GLU A 84 -12.43 18.59 11.29
CA GLU A 84 -11.43 17.87 12.05
C GLU A 84 -10.21 17.62 11.16
N ALA A 85 -9.02 17.72 11.73
CA ALA A 85 -7.80 17.22 11.13
C ALA A 85 -6.98 16.46 12.19
N ASN A 86 -6.38 15.35 11.78
CA ASN A 86 -5.74 14.41 12.67
C ASN A 86 -4.21 14.45 12.57
N SER A 87 -3.51 14.20 13.67
CA SER A 87 -2.04 14.13 13.70
C SER A 87 -1.52 12.94 14.53
N GLY A 88 -0.27 12.56 14.28
CA GLY A 88 0.49 11.61 15.10
C GLY A 88 1.32 12.32 16.17
N GLY A 89 2.46 11.73 16.55
CA GLY A 89 3.33 12.22 17.60
C GLY A 89 2.93 11.75 19.01
N PRO A 90 3.65 12.18 20.05
CA PRO A 90 3.40 11.75 21.42
C PRO A 90 2.33 12.56 22.16
N ALA A 91 1.94 13.73 21.63
CA ALA A 91 1.07 14.70 22.31
C ALA A 91 -0.24 14.11 22.84
N GLY A 92 -0.96 13.34 22.01
CA GLY A 92 -2.25 12.77 22.39
C GLY A 92 -2.15 11.77 23.55
N GLN A 93 -1.09 10.96 23.54
CA GLN A 93 -0.84 9.99 24.61
C GLN A 93 -0.42 10.68 25.91
N ILE A 94 0.39 11.75 25.82
CA ILE A 94 0.80 12.52 27.00
C ILE A 94 -0.43 13.18 27.65
N LEU A 95 -1.29 13.85 26.88
CA LEU A 95 -2.51 14.48 27.40
C LEU A 95 -3.42 13.49 28.14
N ASP A 96 -3.67 12.30 27.57
CA ASP A 96 -4.50 11.29 28.24
C ASP A 96 -3.85 10.80 29.54
N LYS A 97 -2.51 10.65 29.58
CA LYS A 97 -1.76 10.30 30.81
C LYS A 97 -1.69 11.43 31.85
N LEU A 98 -1.86 12.68 31.43
CA LEU A 98 -2.08 13.83 32.33
C LEU A 98 -3.55 13.91 32.80
N GLY A 99 -4.42 13.03 32.31
CA GLY A 99 -5.84 13.00 32.65
C GLY A 99 -6.68 14.03 31.90
N ILE A 100 -6.20 14.56 30.77
CA ILE A 100 -6.85 15.61 29.97
C ILE A 100 -7.42 14.98 28.68
N ARG A 101 -8.74 15.10 28.48
CA ARG A 101 -9.43 14.57 27.30
C ARG A 101 -9.50 15.58 26.15
N ALA A 102 -9.60 16.87 26.48
CA ALA A 102 -9.64 17.93 25.49
C ALA A 102 -9.03 19.24 26.02
N VAL A 103 -8.50 20.04 25.11
CA VAL A 103 -8.09 21.43 25.32
C VAL A 103 -8.94 22.30 24.39
N ILE A 104 -9.64 23.28 24.96
CA ILE A 104 -10.55 24.18 24.23
C ILE A 104 -10.05 25.61 24.42
N VAL A 105 -9.79 26.30 23.32
CA VAL A 105 -9.30 27.68 23.32
C VAL A 105 -10.32 28.57 22.61
N GLN A 106 -10.72 29.65 23.28
CA GLN A 106 -11.72 30.61 22.80
C GLN A 106 -11.24 32.05 22.93
N GLY A 107 -12.00 32.99 22.34
CA GLY A 107 -11.69 34.41 22.39
C GLY A 107 -10.60 34.83 21.40
N SER A 108 -10.10 36.05 21.52
CA SER A 108 -9.02 36.58 20.68
C SER A 108 -8.18 37.56 21.49
N PRO A 109 -6.87 37.68 21.22
CA PRO A 109 -6.00 38.61 21.94
C PRO A 109 -6.40 40.05 21.61
N ARG A 110 -6.45 40.92 22.62
CA ARG A 110 -6.85 42.34 22.45
C ARG A 110 -5.83 43.17 21.66
N ASP A 111 -4.54 42.89 21.85
CA ASP A 111 -3.42 43.69 21.31
C ASP A 111 -2.47 42.88 20.40
N HIS A 112 -2.98 41.88 19.68
CA HIS A 112 -2.18 40.98 18.83
C HIS A 112 -1.04 40.23 19.54
N ARG A 113 -1.05 40.20 20.89
CA ARG A 113 -0.09 39.48 21.72
C ARG A 113 -0.10 37.99 21.38
N LEU A 114 1.09 37.41 21.32
CA LEU A 114 1.27 35.97 21.17
C LEU A 114 1.42 35.28 22.52
N TYR A 115 0.93 34.05 22.61
CA TYR A 115 1.07 33.20 23.79
C TYR A 115 1.58 31.81 23.45
N CYS A 116 2.36 31.23 24.36
CA CYS A 116 2.58 29.80 24.49
C CYS A 116 1.67 29.28 25.61
N LEU A 117 0.82 28.29 25.34
CA LEU A 117 0.03 27.62 26.37
C LEU A 117 0.84 26.46 26.96
N TYR A 118 1.30 26.60 28.19
CA TYR A 118 1.96 25.53 28.93
C TYR A 118 0.93 24.64 29.63
N ILE A 119 1.10 23.32 29.56
CA ILE A 119 0.20 22.32 30.15
C ILE A 119 1.02 21.24 30.87
N SER A 120 0.72 21.03 32.14
CA SER A 120 1.14 19.87 32.94
C SER A 120 -0.09 19.18 33.55
N ARG A 121 0.09 18.29 34.53
CA ARG A 121 -1.03 17.55 35.16
C ARG A 121 -1.93 18.48 35.97
N ASP A 122 -1.32 19.40 36.70
CA ASP A 122 -1.99 20.23 37.71
C ASP A 122 -1.89 21.73 37.41
N GLU A 123 -1.08 22.12 36.41
CA GLU A 123 -0.87 23.51 36.02
C GLU A 123 -1.16 23.72 34.53
N ALA A 124 -1.73 24.87 34.21
CA ALA A 124 -1.77 25.40 32.85
C ALA A 124 -1.61 26.92 32.90
N ALA A 125 -0.79 27.47 31.99
CA ALA A 125 -0.43 28.89 31.98
C ALA A 125 -0.32 29.44 30.56
N LEU A 126 -0.76 30.68 30.38
CA LEU A 126 -0.51 31.47 29.17
C LEU A 126 0.78 32.27 29.36
N ILE A 127 1.82 31.89 28.63
CA ILE A 127 3.14 32.53 28.68
C ILE A 127 3.24 33.51 27.51
N PRO A 128 3.57 34.80 27.70
CA PRO A 128 3.82 35.72 26.61
C PRO A 128 4.89 35.19 25.64
N ALA A 129 4.62 35.28 24.34
CA ALA A 129 5.41 34.63 23.29
C ALA A 129 5.77 35.58 22.14
N ASP A 130 5.72 36.89 22.36
CA ASP A 130 6.05 37.89 21.34
C ASP A 130 7.49 37.77 20.82
N GLU A 131 8.42 37.23 21.63
CA GLU A 131 9.80 36.94 21.22
C GLU A 131 9.91 35.88 20.10
N TYR A 132 8.85 35.09 19.89
CA TYR A 132 8.79 34.03 18.88
C TYR A 132 8.07 34.47 17.60
N ARG A 133 7.63 35.74 17.54
CA ARG A 133 6.90 36.29 16.40
C ARG A 133 7.71 36.11 15.10
N GLY A 134 7.05 35.63 14.05
CA GLY A 134 7.68 35.37 12.75
C GLY A 134 8.66 34.18 12.72
N MET A 135 8.89 33.48 13.83
CA MET A 135 9.68 32.25 13.81
C MET A 135 8.94 31.13 13.08
N LYS A 136 9.71 30.35 12.34
CA LYS A 136 9.24 29.15 11.65
C LYS A 136 9.24 27.94 12.56
N ASN A 137 8.54 26.88 12.17
CA ASN A 137 8.25 25.75 13.05
C ASN A 137 9.52 25.04 13.57
N TYR A 138 10.51 24.77 12.73
CA TYR A 138 11.70 24.02 13.17
C TYR A 138 12.55 24.83 14.17
N GLU A 139 12.79 26.10 13.88
CA GLU A 139 13.49 27.02 14.79
C GLU A 139 12.75 27.18 16.12
N LEU A 140 11.42 27.37 16.06
CA LEU A 140 10.55 27.51 17.22
C LEU A 140 10.59 26.26 18.12
N ALA A 141 10.40 25.08 17.54
CA ALA A 141 10.38 23.83 18.28
C ALA A 141 11.73 23.54 18.96
N ASP A 142 12.85 23.79 18.28
CA ASP A 142 14.20 23.64 18.85
C ASP A 142 14.41 24.58 20.03
N LYS A 143 14.06 25.87 19.89
CA LYS A 143 14.21 26.86 20.97
C LYS A 143 13.35 26.51 22.18
N LEU A 144 12.08 26.14 21.98
CA LEU A 144 11.17 25.76 23.06
C LEU A 144 11.62 24.48 23.78
N ARG A 145 12.10 23.46 23.06
CA ARG A 145 12.59 22.22 23.67
C ARG A 145 13.87 22.43 24.48
N LYS A 146 14.77 23.31 24.03
CA LYS A 146 15.96 23.70 24.82
C LYS A 146 15.59 24.43 26.10
N GLN A 147 14.55 25.25 26.08
CA GLN A 147 14.13 26.05 27.23
C GLN A 147 13.28 25.26 28.24
N TYR A 148 12.31 24.47 27.77
CA TYR A 148 11.32 23.79 28.62
C TYR A 148 11.59 22.28 28.79
N GLY A 149 12.63 21.75 28.12
CA GLY A 149 13.08 20.38 28.24
C GLY A 149 12.81 19.53 27.00
N GLU A 150 13.77 18.67 26.66
CA GLU A 150 13.76 17.87 25.41
C GLU A 150 12.57 16.90 25.28
N LYS A 151 11.90 16.57 26.39
CA LYS A 151 10.80 15.58 26.44
C LYS A 151 9.42 16.18 26.22
N ILE A 152 9.26 17.50 26.21
CA ILE A 152 7.95 18.12 25.97
C ILE A 152 7.46 17.76 24.57
N ALA A 153 6.14 17.61 24.41
CA ALA A 153 5.53 17.65 23.10
C ALA A 153 5.14 19.09 22.77
N VAL A 154 5.48 19.55 21.57
CA VAL A 154 5.13 20.89 21.09
C VAL A 154 4.09 20.78 19.98
N ILE A 155 3.00 21.52 20.15
CA ILE A 155 2.01 21.79 19.11
C ILE A 155 2.21 23.25 18.72
N CYS A 156 2.43 23.57 17.45
CA CYS A 156 2.82 24.92 17.04
C CYS A 156 2.25 25.30 15.68
N THR A 157 2.38 26.59 15.38
CA THR A 157 2.13 27.10 14.04
C THR A 157 3.27 27.99 13.55
N GLY A 158 3.58 27.84 12.27
CA GLY A 158 4.60 28.62 11.60
C GLY A 158 4.09 30.01 11.25
N ILE A 159 4.75 30.62 10.28
CA ILE A 159 4.38 31.95 9.78
C ILE A 159 2.98 31.93 9.17
N ALA A 160 2.58 30.84 8.51
CA ALA A 160 1.28 30.76 7.85
C ALA A 160 0.10 30.86 8.82
N GLY A 161 0.13 30.16 9.97
CA GLY A 161 -0.94 30.28 10.96
C GLY A 161 -0.91 31.60 11.71
N GLU A 162 0.28 32.13 12.03
CA GLU A 162 0.43 33.46 12.64
C GLU A 162 -0.21 34.56 11.77
N ARG A 163 -0.04 34.46 10.44
CA ARG A 163 -0.68 35.34 9.44
C ARG A 163 -2.11 34.95 9.07
N LYS A 164 -2.64 33.89 9.69
CA LYS A 164 -4.01 33.39 9.50
C LYS A 164 -4.33 33.01 8.05
N TYR A 165 -3.34 32.52 7.32
CA TYR A 165 -3.55 32.00 5.97
C TYR A 165 -4.44 30.76 5.99
N LYS A 166 -5.48 30.74 5.16
CA LYS A 166 -6.50 29.67 5.16
C LYS A 166 -5.95 28.28 4.83
N GLY A 167 -4.76 28.17 4.21
CA GLY A 167 -4.04 26.92 3.97
C GLY A 167 -3.09 26.50 5.11
N ALA A 168 -3.11 27.16 6.27
CA ALA A 168 -2.19 26.89 7.37
C ALA A 168 -2.51 25.60 8.13
N SER A 169 -1.46 24.85 8.46
CA SER A 169 -1.48 23.62 9.25
C SER A 169 -1.21 23.88 10.73
N VAL A 170 -1.63 22.92 11.57
CA VAL A 170 -1.15 22.78 12.96
C VAL A 170 -0.09 21.71 13.00
N SER A 171 1.12 22.06 13.42
CA SER A 171 2.28 21.18 13.43
C SER A 171 2.55 20.62 14.82
N PHE A 172 2.99 19.38 14.89
CA PHE A 172 3.23 18.60 16.09
C PHE A 172 4.62 18.01 16.02
N THR A 173 5.33 18.02 17.15
CA THR A 173 6.60 17.32 17.26
C THR A 173 6.40 15.81 17.14
N ASP A 174 7.24 15.14 16.37
CA ASP A 174 7.34 13.68 16.37
C ASP A 174 8.08 13.17 17.62
N MET A 175 8.34 11.86 17.69
CA MET A 175 9.05 11.25 18.83
C MET A 175 10.51 11.69 18.99
N PHE A 176 11.06 12.38 17.99
CA PHE A 176 12.42 12.92 17.97
C PHE A 176 12.43 14.44 18.15
N GLY A 177 11.26 15.06 18.33
CA GLY A 177 11.14 16.50 18.56
C GLY A 177 10.99 17.35 17.30
N ASP A 178 10.90 16.76 16.11
CA ASP A 178 10.76 17.50 14.86
C ASP A 178 9.29 17.86 14.61
N PRO A 179 8.93 19.12 14.31
CA PRO A 179 7.55 19.57 14.09
C PRO A 179 7.00 19.16 12.71
N SER A 180 7.18 17.89 12.32
CA SER A 180 6.88 17.37 10.98
C SER A 180 5.56 16.58 10.89
N ARG A 181 4.81 16.47 11.99
CA ARG A 181 3.48 15.85 12.02
C ARG A 181 2.44 16.94 11.94
N ASN A 182 1.45 16.81 11.07
CA ASN A 182 0.51 17.90 10.83
C ASN A 182 -0.93 17.43 10.95
N ALA A 183 -1.73 18.16 11.73
CA ALA A 183 -3.16 18.26 11.49
C ALA A 183 -3.33 19.33 10.41
N ALA A 184 -3.15 18.92 9.15
CA ALA A 184 -2.80 19.84 8.07
C ALA A 184 -4.00 20.62 7.51
N ARG A 185 -5.13 19.95 7.32
CA ARG A 185 -6.14 20.38 6.36
C ARG A 185 -7.20 21.29 6.98
N GLY A 186 -7.83 22.10 6.14
CA GLY A 186 -8.97 22.94 6.52
C GLY A 186 -8.61 24.20 7.30
N GLY A 187 -7.33 24.62 7.31
CA GLY A 187 -6.93 25.92 7.84
C GLY A 187 -6.95 26.05 9.36
N LEU A 188 -6.85 24.94 10.09
CA LEU A 188 -6.88 24.97 11.56
C LEU A 188 -5.66 25.68 12.16
N GLY A 189 -4.54 25.77 11.43
CA GLY A 189 -3.39 26.59 11.82
C GLY A 189 -3.71 28.08 11.88
N ALA A 190 -4.57 28.57 10.97
CA ALA A 190 -5.04 29.95 10.99
C ALA A 190 -5.98 30.20 12.16
N VAL A 191 -6.81 29.22 12.54
CA VAL A 191 -7.65 29.33 13.74
C VAL A 191 -6.78 29.39 14.99
N MET A 192 -5.76 28.54 15.11
CA MET A 192 -4.78 28.59 16.20
C MET A 192 -4.13 29.97 16.32
N GLY A 193 -3.61 30.52 15.21
CA GLY A 193 -3.03 31.86 15.19
C GLY A 193 -4.03 32.98 15.43
N SER A 194 -5.31 32.81 15.07
CA SER A 194 -6.40 33.76 15.39
C SER A 194 -6.63 33.88 16.90
N LYS A 195 -6.37 32.81 17.66
CA LYS A 195 -6.38 32.80 19.13
C LYS A 195 -5.09 33.35 19.75
N GLY A 196 -4.15 33.86 18.95
CA GLY A 196 -2.86 34.36 19.44
C GLY A 196 -1.93 33.25 19.94
N LEU A 197 -2.24 31.98 19.69
CA LEU A 197 -1.40 30.87 20.13
C LEU A 197 -0.25 30.62 19.14
N LYS A 198 0.98 30.82 19.60
CA LYS A 198 2.18 30.47 18.85
C LYS A 198 2.55 28.99 19.03
N ALA A 199 2.41 28.49 20.26
CA ALA A 199 2.63 27.09 20.60
C ALA A 199 1.80 26.64 21.81
N ILE A 200 1.66 25.32 21.96
CA ILE A 200 1.16 24.63 23.14
C ILE A 200 2.27 23.65 23.56
N LEU A 201 2.72 23.75 24.80
CA LEU A 201 3.78 22.95 25.39
C LEU A 201 3.14 21.94 26.34
N ILE A 202 3.34 20.65 26.09
CA ILE A 202 2.78 19.59 26.94
C ILE A 202 3.94 18.91 27.65
N ASP A 203 4.05 19.14 28.96
CA ASP A 203 5.09 18.56 29.80
C ASP A 203 4.68 17.16 30.31
N PRO A 204 5.42 16.09 29.97
CA PRO A 204 5.13 14.73 30.45
C PRO A 204 5.63 14.43 31.88
N SER A 205 6.31 15.35 32.56
CA SER A 205 7.01 15.10 33.85
C SER A 205 6.13 14.48 34.95
N GLN A 206 4.83 14.76 34.94
CA GLN A 206 3.84 14.27 35.91
C GLN A 206 2.85 13.24 35.33
N SER A 207 3.17 12.65 34.18
CA SER A 207 2.34 11.63 33.54
C SER A 207 2.28 10.34 34.38
N ALA A 208 1.09 9.74 34.44
CA ALA A 208 0.86 8.46 35.11
C ALA A 208 0.45 7.37 34.10
N LEU A 209 0.53 6.11 34.54
CA LEU A 209 -0.17 5.03 33.83
C LEU A 209 -1.67 5.29 33.89
N VAL A 210 -2.37 5.05 32.79
CA VAL A 210 -3.83 5.17 32.75
C VAL A 210 -4.50 4.02 33.48
N ASP A 211 -5.64 4.30 34.10
CA ASP A 211 -6.42 3.29 34.83
C ASP A 211 -7.04 2.27 33.86
N LEU A 212 -6.97 0.99 34.23
CA LEU A 212 -7.55 -0.14 33.51
C LEU A 212 -8.44 -0.96 34.47
N ALA A 213 -9.74 -1.04 34.20
CA ALA A 213 -10.68 -1.85 34.97
C ALA A 213 -10.30 -3.35 34.95
N HIS A 214 -9.87 -3.88 33.81
CA HIS A 214 -9.50 -5.28 33.60
C HIS A 214 -8.14 -5.43 32.91
N SER A 215 -7.05 -5.20 33.65
CA SER A 215 -5.69 -5.10 33.08
C SER A 215 -5.18 -6.37 32.37
N GLU A 216 -5.52 -7.57 32.85
CA GLU A 216 -5.09 -8.83 32.21
C GLU A 216 -5.78 -9.07 30.87
N GLU A 217 -7.09 -8.82 30.82
CA GLU A 217 -7.88 -8.91 29.60
C GLU A 217 -7.39 -7.92 28.55
N PHE A 218 -7.14 -6.67 28.97
CA PHE A 218 -6.55 -5.63 28.11
C PHE A 218 -5.25 -6.10 27.44
N ARG A 219 -4.34 -6.71 28.21
CA ARG A 219 -3.07 -7.23 27.67
C ARG A 219 -3.28 -8.37 26.67
N LYS A 220 -4.25 -9.27 26.90
CA LYS A 220 -4.57 -10.36 25.97
C LYS A 220 -5.12 -9.82 24.66
N ILE A 221 -6.05 -8.86 24.72
CA ILE A 221 -6.62 -8.19 23.54
C ILE A 221 -5.50 -7.52 22.73
N VAL A 222 -4.63 -6.75 23.40
CA VAL A 222 -3.50 -6.08 22.74
C VAL A 222 -2.55 -7.07 22.09
N LYS A 223 -2.18 -8.17 22.76
CA LYS A 223 -1.29 -9.19 22.19
C LYS A 223 -1.88 -9.79 20.91
N SER A 224 -3.14 -10.19 20.95
CA SER A 224 -3.86 -10.74 19.79
C SER A 224 -3.94 -9.74 18.63
N TRP A 225 -4.18 -8.46 18.92
CA TRP A 225 -4.23 -7.43 17.89
C TRP A 225 -2.87 -7.14 17.26
N VAL A 226 -1.79 -7.14 18.06
CA VAL A 226 -0.42 -7.01 17.53
C VAL A 226 -0.08 -8.17 16.58
N GLU A 227 -0.49 -9.39 16.92
CA GLU A 227 -0.33 -10.55 16.04
C GLU A 227 -1.13 -10.36 14.75
N THR A 228 -2.37 -9.88 14.83
CA THR A 228 -3.19 -9.54 13.65
C THR A 228 -2.50 -8.53 12.73
N LEU A 229 -1.98 -7.43 13.28
CA LEU A 229 -1.32 -6.38 12.49
C LEU A 229 -0.01 -6.83 11.84
N ARG A 230 0.74 -7.73 12.49
CA ARG A 230 2.00 -8.26 11.94
C ARG A 230 1.81 -9.16 10.73
N HIS A 231 0.68 -9.86 10.65
CA HIS A 231 0.36 -10.77 9.55
C HIS A 231 -0.62 -10.14 8.53
N ASP A 232 -1.05 -8.89 8.74
CA ASP A 232 -1.87 -8.19 7.78
C ASP A 232 -1.03 -7.65 6.61
N ILE A 233 -1.42 -8.01 5.39
CA ILE A 233 -0.69 -7.67 4.15
C ILE A 233 -0.56 -6.15 3.99
N SER A 234 -1.62 -5.39 4.27
CA SER A 234 -1.61 -3.92 4.10
C SER A 234 -0.68 -3.26 5.12
N CYS A 235 -0.74 -3.71 6.37
CA CYS A 235 0.15 -3.25 7.43
C CYS A 235 1.63 -3.56 7.13
N SER A 236 1.93 -4.74 6.60
CA SER A 236 3.28 -5.14 6.15
C SER A 236 3.81 -4.23 5.04
N LEU A 237 2.99 -3.94 4.03
CA LEU A 237 3.34 -3.02 2.94
C LEU A 237 3.66 -1.61 3.45
N TYR A 238 2.83 -1.07 4.35
CA TYR A 238 3.08 0.22 4.97
C TYR A 238 4.35 0.22 5.83
N SER A 239 4.64 -0.85 6.55
CA SER A 239 5.83 -0.96 7.38
C SER A 239 7.12 -0.88 6.58
N ARG A 240 7.14 -1.52 5.40
CA ARG A 240 8.35 -1.60 4.57
C ARG A 240 8.50 -0.39 3.65
N PHE A 241 7.44 0.04 2.99
CA PHE A 241 7.54 1.08 1.95
C PHE A 241 7.00 2.46 2.39
N GLY A 242 6.38 2.53 3.58
CA GLY A 242 5.60 3.68 4.00
C GLY A 242 4.34 3.87 3.17
N THR A 243 3.68 5.00 3.36
CA THR A 243 2.59 5.42 2.46
C THR A 243 3.01 5.56 0.99
N PRO A 244 4.27 5.87 0.62
CA PRO A 244 4.69 5.95 -0.79
C PRO A 244 4.54 4.67 -1.62
N PHE A 245 4.27 3.50 -1.01
CA PHE A 245 3.75 2.33 -1.73
C PHE A 245 2.55 2.67 -2.63
N ALA A 246 1.71 3.63 -2.20
CA ALA A 246 0.54 4.07 -2.94
C ALA A 246 0.87 4.77 -4.28
N ILE A 247 2.12 5.15 -4.56
CA ILE A 247 2.52 5.76 -5.84
C ILE A 247 2.24 4.81 -7.00
N SER A 248 2.74 3.57 -6.92
CA SER A 248 2.55 2.57 -7.98
C SER A 248 1.09 2.14 -8.11
N ASN A 249 0.39 1.98 -6.97
CA ASN A 249 -1.03 1.65 -6.94
C ASN A 249 -1.91 2.79 -7.52
N SER A 250 -1.58 4.04 -7.24
CA SER A 250 -2.36 5.16 -7.77
C SER A 250 -2.08 5.37 -9.26
N ALA A 251 -0.83 5.23 -9.69
CA ALA A 251 -0.46 5.28 -11.10
C ALA A 251 -1.14 4.17 -11.92
N SER A 252 -1.22 2.95 -11.38
CA SER A 252 -1.89 1.82 -12.05
C SER A 252 -3.40 2.03 -12.22
N HIS A 253 -4.04 2.62 -11.22
CA HIS A 253 -5.44 2.99 -11.27
C HIS A 253 -5.71 4.28 -12.05
N GLY A 254 -4.68 5.01 -12.49
CA GLY A 254 -4.86 6.30 -13.17
C GLY A 254 -5.40 7.39 -12.25
N THR A 255 -5.00 7.37 -10.97
CA THR A 255 -5.44 8.31 -9.93
C THR A 255 -4.32 9.20 -9.38
N LEU A 256 -3.06 9.00 -9.78
CA LEU A 256 -1.91 9.77 -9.29
C LEU A 256 -1.84 11.12 -10.02
N PRO A 257 -2.14 12.27 -9.36
CA PRO A 257 -2.20 13.53 -10.08
C PRO A 257 -0.85 13.93 -10.66
N SER A 258 -0.89 14.39 -11.89
CA SER A 258 0.27 14.99 -12.55
C SER A 258 -0.10 16.23 -13.35
N ASN A 259 0.77 17.24 -13.26
CA ASN A 259 0.66 18.55 -13.91
C ASN A 259 -0.69 19.23 -13.70
N ASN A 260 -1.05 19.53 -12.44
CA ASN A 260 -2.35 20.10 -12.05
C ASN A 260 -3.55 19.19 -12.42
N TYR A 261 -3.48 17.92 -12.02
CA TYR A 261 -4.53 16.91 -12.27
C TYR A 261 -4.88 16.79 -13.77
N ARG A 262 -3.90 16.92 -14.67
CA ARG A 262 -4.10 16.74 -16.12
C ARG A 262 -3.89 15.28 -16.53
N LEU A 263 -3.04 14.55 -15.81
CA LEU A 263 -2.78 13.13 -16.01
C LEU A 263 -2.94 12.37 -14.68
N GLY A 264 -3.40 11.12 -14.77
CA GLY A 264 -3.53 10.20 -13.64
C GLY A 264 -2.38 9.18 -13.52
N ARG A 265 -1.43 9.24 -14.47
CA ARG A 265 -0.21 8.42 -14.51
C ARG A 265 0.93 9.22 -15.17
N PRO A 266 1.88 9.77 -14.41
CA PRO A 266 3.09 10.39 -14.97
C PRO A 266 3.97 9.32 -15.62
N ALA A 267 4.74 9.64 -16.67
CA ALA A 267 5.57 8.65 -17.36
C ALA A 267 6.66 8.05 -16.45
N ASN A 268 7.34 8.88 -15.65
CA ASN A 268 8.46 8.46 -14.80
C ASN A 268 8.07 8.38 -13.30
N PHE A 269 6.85 7.93 -13.00
CA PHE A 269 6.37 7.84 -11.60
C PHE A 269 7.18 6.84 -10.74
N ILE A 270 7.84 5.86 -11.37
CA ILE A 270 8.65 4.84 -10.69
C ILE A 270 9.84 5.49 -9.94
N ALA A 271 10.39 6.59 -10.47
CA ALA A 271 11.46 7.35 -9.83
C ALA A 271 11.09 7.91 -8.46
N VAL A 272 9.78 8.04 -8.17
CA VAL A 272 9.26 8.47 -6.87
C VAL A 272 8.48 7.38 -6.11
N SER A 273 8.67 6.11 -6.49
CA SER A 273 7.97 4.97 -5.87
C SER A 273 8.52 4.62 -4.49
N GLY A 274 7.70 3.92 -3.67
CA GLY A 274 8.14 3.39 -2.38
C GLY A 274 9.37 2.50 -2.45
N SER A 275 9.55 1.73 -3.53
CA SER A 275 10.75 0.91 -3.75
C SER A 275 12.00 1.77 -3.93
N LYS A 276 11.91 2.86 -4.70
CA LYS A 276 13.05 3.77 -4.90
C LYS A 276 13.43 4.49 -3.61
N ILE A 277 12.46 4.84 -2.76
CA ILE A 277 12.73 5.36 -1.42
C ILE A 277 13.52 4.34 -0.60
N GLN A 278 13.14 3.05 -0.62
CA GLN A 278 13.85 2.03 0.15
C GLN A 278 15.33 1.91 -0.26
N GLU A 279 15.64 2.01 -1.54
CA GLU A 279 17.03 2.07 -2.02
C GLU A 279 17.77 3.28 -1.44
N VAL A 280 17.15 4.46 -1.48
CA VAL A 280 17.73 5.68 -0.89
C VAL A 280 17.96 5.51 0.61
N LEU A 281 17.00 4.94 1.36
CA LEU A 281 17.16 4.71 2.80
C LEU A 281 18.32 3.74 3.08
N PHE A 282 18.45 2.69 2.27
CA PHE A 282 19.53 1.70 2.40
C PHE A 282 20.90 2.31 2.11
N GLU A 283 21.03 3.04 1.00
CA GLU A 283 22.29 3.63 0.55
C GLU A 283 22.76 4.76 1.48
N ARG A 284 21.83 5.55 2.02
CA ARG A 284 22.14 6.80 2.72
C ARG A 284 21.87 6.77 4.24
N GLY A 285 21.46 5.63 4.79
CA GLY A 285 21.23 5.45 6.23
C GLY A 285 19.92 6.07 6.76
N GLY A 286 18.91 6.19 5.91
CA GLY A 286 17.55 6.57 6.30
C GLY A 286 16.83 5.45 7.06
N LYS A 287 15.65 5.72 7.65
CA LYS A 287 14.90 4.70 8.40
C LYS A 287 13.39 4.89 8.39
N MET A 288 12.70 3.75 8.51
CA MET A 288 11.28 3.64 8.85
C MET A 288 11.08 3.73 10.36
N HIS A 289 10.00 4.35 10.83
CA HIS A 289 9.67 4.43 12.26
C HIS A 289 8.17 4.64 12.54
N GLY A 290 7.77 4.43 13.81
CA GLY A 290 6.42 4.71 14.29
C GLY A 290 6.08 6.20 14.30
N CYS A 291 4.88 6.57 13.85
CA CYS A 291 4.41 7.97 13.95
C CYS A 291 4.20 8.44 15.41
N MET A 292 4.01 7.50 16.33
CA MET A 292 3.71 7.71 17.75
C MET A 292 4.27 6.52 18.55
N PRO A 293 4.49 6.68 19.87
CA PRO A 293 4.96 5.59 20.72
C PRO A 293 4.01 4.37 20.67
N GLY A 294 4.59 3.17 20.55
CA GLY A 294 3.83 1.92 20.48
C GLY A 294 3.24 1.58 19.10
N CYS A 295 3.45 2.39 18.06
CA CYS A 295 3.03 2.04 16.71
C CYS A 295 3.83 0.84 16.17
N VAL A 296 3.14 -0.28 15.89
CA VAL A 296 3.76 -1.51 15.35
C VAL A 296 3.91 -1.50 13.83
N VAL A 297 3.14 -0.67 13.12
CA VAL A 297 3.20 -0.56 11.64
C VAL A 297 4.46 0.17 11.20
N GLN A 298 4.86 1.26 11.87
CA GLN A 298 6.12 1.98 11.59
C GLN A 298 6.27 2.52 10.16
N CYS A 299 5.19 3.04 9.56
CA CYS A 299 5.20 3.51 8.17
C CYS A 299 5.84 4.88 7.90
N SER A 300 6.34 5.57 8.92
CA SER A 300 6.90 6.92 8.73
C SER A 300 8.34 6.86 8.27
N ILE A 301 8.68 7.67 7.27
CA ILE A 301 10.02 7.75 6.70
C ILE A 301 10.79 8.95 7.27
N ILE A 302 11.99 8.70 7.77
CA ILE A 302 13.05 9.71 7.97
C ILE A 302 13.90 9.69 6.70
N TYR A 303 13.74 10.72 5.88
CA TYR A 303 14.41 10.84 4.59
C TYR A 303 15.80 11.47 4.77
N PRO A 304 16.89 10.79 4.36
CA PRO A 304 18.24 11.32 4.40
C PRO A 304 18.60 12.12 3.14
N ASP A 305 19.41 13.16 3.29
CA ASP A 305 20.09 13.80 2.18
C ASP A 305 21.26 12.94 1.65
N LYS A 306 22.00 13.47 0.67
CA LYS A 306 23.13 12.77 0.03
C LYS A 306 24.30 12.48 0.97
N ASP A 307 24.42 13.21 2.08
CA ASP A 307 25.45 13.02 3.10
C ASP A 307 24.95 12.13 4.26
N GLY A 308 23.74 11.56 4.13
CA GLY A 308 23.11 10.73 5.15
C GLY A 308 22.52 11.53 6.32
N LYS A 309 22.47 12.87 6.24
CA LYS A 309 21.84 13.70 7.27
C LYS A 309 20.33 13.73 7.05
N ARG A 310 19.56 13.74 8.13
CA ARG A 310 18.10 13.84 8.06
C ARG A 310 17.68 15.16 7.39
N LEU A 311 16.97 15.07 6.27
CA LEU A 311 16.39 16.21 5.56
C LEU A 311 14.97 16.51 6.01
N CYS A 312 14.11 15.49 6.08
CA CYS A 312 12.75 15.62 6.61
C CYS A 312 12.27 14.31 7.26
N SER A 313 11.24 14.40 8.08
CA SER A 313 10.51 13.27 8.67
C SER A 313 9.07 13.24 8.13
N ALA A 314 8.35 12.15 8.36
CA ALA A 314 6.99 11.93 7.87
C ALA A 314 6.86 12.07 6.34
N TYR A 315 7.84 11.61 5.56
CA TYR A 315 7.81 11.71 4.09
C TYR A 315 6.72 10.78 3.51
N GLU A 316 5.61 11.36 3.04
CA GLU A 316 4.34 10.66 2.79
C GLU A 316 3.86 10.75 1.33
N TYR A 317 3.02 9.78 0.92
CA TYR A 317 2.41 9.70 -0.42
C TYR A 317 1.82 11.02 -0.91
N GLU A 318 0.92 11.63 -0.13
CA GLU A 318 0.23 12.86 -0.50
C GLU A 318 1.22 14.00 -0.78
N THR A 319 2.31 14.07 -0.01
CA THR A 319 3.35 15.07 -0.24
C THR A 319 4.12 14.80 -1.54
N ILE A 320 4.47 13.54 -1.79
CA ILE A 320 5.16 13.14 -3.03
C ILE A 320 4.30 13.42 -4.25
N ALA A 321 3.01 13.13 -4.17
CA ALA A 321 2.09 13.38 -5.27
C ALA A 321 1.87 14.89 -5.47
N MET A 322 1.54 15.64 -4.41
CA MET A 322 1.10 17.03 -4.53
C MET A 322 2.24 18.03 -4.71
N LEU A 323 3.40 17.82 -4.08
CA LEU A 323 4.60 18.65 -4.28
C LEU A 323 5.57 18.07 -5.31
N GLY A 324 5.30 16.84 -5.79
CA GLY A 324 6.10 16.16 -6.81
C GLY A 324 5.34 16.03 -8.12
N THR A 325 4.66 14.90 -8.32
CA THR A 325 4.10 14.53 -9.63
C THR A 325 3.09 15.54 -10.16
N ASN A 326 2.26 16.13 -9.29
CA ASN A 326 1.30 17.19 -9.62
C ASN A 326 1.98 18.45 -10.14
N LEU A 327 3.23 18.69 -9.76
CA LEU A 327 4.07 19.81 -10.22
C LEU A 327 5.06 19.38 -11.32
N GLY A 328 4.99 18.14 -11.80
CA GLY A 328 5.90 17.60 -12.82
C GLY A 328 7.29 17.23 -12.29
N ILE A 329 7.46 17.12 -10.97
CA ILE A 329 8.74 16.81 -10.31
C ILE A 329 8.76 15.34 -9.89
N VAL A 330 9.85 14.63 -10.24
CA VAL A 330 10.06 13.20 -9.93
C VAL A 330 11.41 12.93 -9.25
N ASP A 331 11.90 13.89 -8.47
CA ASP A 331 13.13 13.79 -7.69
C ASP A 331 12.82 13.82 -6.19
N HIS A 332 13.17 12.73 -5.48
CA HIS A 332 12.90 12.62 -4.05
C HIS A 332 13.64 13.66 -3.19
N ASP A 333 14.89 14.02 -3.53
CA ASP A 333 15.67 15.00 -2.75
C ASP A 333 15.02 16.38 -2.84
N VAL A 334 14.52 16.73 -4.03
CA VAL A 334 13.77 17.96 -4.27
C VAL A 334 12.45 17.95 -3.50
N ILE A 335 11.64 16.90 -3.65
CA ILE A 335 10.33 16.81 -2.98
C ILE A 335 10.49 16.82 -1.46
N ALA A 336 11.50 16.15 -0.90
CA ALA A 336 11.79 16.16 0.53
C ALA A 336 12.17 17.57 1.03
N ARG A 337 12.90 18.35 0.23
CA ARG A 337 13.18 19.77 0.53
C ARG A 337 11.92 20.61 0.50
N LEU A 338 11.06 20.44 -0.52
CA LEU A 338 9.79 21.17 -0.62
C LEU A 338 8.87 20.83 0.56
N LYS A 339 8.82 19.56 0.96
CA LYS A 339 8.13 19.12 2.16
C LYS A 339 8.62 19.86 3.40
N PHE A 340 9.94 19.87 3.63
CA PHE A 340 10.55 20.57 4.75
C PHE A 340 10.12 22.04 4.78
N MET A 341 10.12 22.71 3.62
CA MET A 341 9.68 24.12 3.54
C MET A 341 8.21 24.32 3.92
N CYS A 342 7.30 23.44 3.47
CA CYS A 342 5.90 23.50 3.87
C CYS A 342 5.72 23.25 5.37
N ASP A 343 6.39 22.25 5.94
CA ASP A 343 6.37 21.98 7.38
C ASP A 343 6.92 23.17 8.18
N ASP A 344 8.01 23.79 7.72
CA ASP A 344 8.66 24.91 8.39
C ASP A 344 7.80 26.20 8.35
N LEU A 345 7.13 26.45 7.22
CA LEU A 345 6.18 27.56 7.07
C LEU A 345 4.84 27.31 7.80
N GLY A 346 4.48 26.05 8.05
CA GLY A 346 3.20 25.64 8.62
C GLY A 346 2.06 25.62 7.59
N LEU A 347 2.31 25.04 6.41
CA LEU A 347 1.35 24.95 5.31
C LEU A 347 0.90 23.51 5.05
N ASP A 348 -0.37 23.33 4.66
CA ASP A 348 -0.87 22.06 4.10
C ASP A 348 -0.21 21.78 2.74
N ALA A 349 0.54 20.68 2.64
CA ALA A 349 1.22 20.27 1.41
C ALA A 349 0.24 19.97 0.26
N ILE A 350 -0.97 19.48 0.53
CA ILE A 350 -1.98 19.18 -0.49
C ILE A 350 -2.51 20.49 -1.07
N GLU A 351 -2.95 21.39 -0.19
CA GLU A 351 -3.48 22.70 -0.56
C GLU A 351 -2.43 23.55 -1.30
N THR A 352 -1.19 23.51 -0.82
CA THR A 352 -0.04 24.20 -1.41
C THR A 352 0.30 23.63 -2.79
N GLY A 353 0.42 22.31 -2.92
CA GLY A 353 0.70 21.65 -4.19
C GLY A 353 -0.39 21.88 -5.25
N SER A 354 -1.64 21.96 -4.83
CA SER A 354 -2.76 22.29 -5.72
C SER A 354 -2.71 23.76 -6.18
N SER A 355 -2.43 24.69 -5.26
CA SER A 355 -2.27 26.12 -5.57
C SER A 355 -1.10 26.39 -6.52
N LEU A 356 0.04 25.73 -6.29
CA LEU A 356 1.20 25.80 -7.18
C LEU A 356 0.91 25.22 -8.57
N GLY A 357 0.07 24.18 -8.66
CA GLY A 357 -0.42 23.65 -9.94
C GLY A 357 -1.19 24.70 -10.76
N LEU A 358 -2.02 25.52 -10.10
CA LEU A 358 -2.70 26.66 -10.74
C LEU A 358 -1.72 27.77 -11.13
N ALA A 359 -0.73 28.06 -10.30
CA ALA A 359 0.32 29.03 -10.62
C ALA A 359 1.11 28.60 -11.87
N ALA A 360 1.38 27.29 -12.04
CA ALA A 360 1.99 26.76 -13.26
C ALA A 360 1.08 26.93 -14.48
N GLU A 361 -0.21 26.63 -14.35
CA GLU A 361 -1.20 26.81 -15.42
C GLU A 361 -1.30 28.28 -15.86
N ALA A 362 -1.15 29.23 -14.94
CA ALA A 362 -1.14 30.67 -15.23
C ALA A 362 0.22 31.19 -15.75
N GLY A 363 1.22 30.32 -15.96
CA GLY A 363 2.55 30.71 -16.41
C GLY A 363 3.43 31.41 -15.36
N LYS A 364 3.09 31.32 -14.07
CA LYS A 364 3.93 31.86 -12.97
C LYS A 364 5.09 30.92 -12.61
N MET A 365 5.01 29.67 -13.03
CA MET A 365 6.09 28.67 -13.00
C MET A 365 5.93 27.68 -14.16
N SER A 366 6.95 26.87 -14.44
CA SER A 366 6.85 25.74 -15.35
C SER A 366 6.78 24.43 -14.57
N PHE A 367 5.99 23.46 -15.06
CA PHE A 367 6.00 22.11 -14.51
C PHE A 367 7.41 21.51 -14.62
N GLY A 368 7.88 20.83 -13.57
CA GLY A 368 9.23 20.29 -13.45
C GLY A 368 10.29 21.28 -12.97
N ASP A 369 10.02 22.59 -12.97
CA ASP A 369 10.94 23.61 -12.44
C ASP A 369 10.75 23.80 -10.93
N TRP A 370 11.48 23.01 -10.16
CA TRP A 370 11.44 23.08 -8.70
C TRP A 370 12.03 24.37 -8.12
N GLN A 371 12.89 25.09 -8.85
CA GLN A 371 13.44 26.36 -8.36
C GLN A 371 12.35 27.44 -8.34
N SER A 372 11.47 27.44 -9.35
CA SER A 372 10.28 28.28 -9.33
C SER A 372 9.33 27.95 -8.18
N VAL A 373 9.21 26.67 -7.79
CA VAL A 373 8.43 26.29 -6.60
C VAL A 373 9.02 26.91 -5.33
N VAL A 374 10.34 26.80 -5.14
CA VAL A 374 11.05 27.41 -3.99
C VAL A 374 10.83 28.92 -3.95
N ARG A 375 10.93 29.60 -5.10
CA ARG A 375 10.63 31.04 -5.22
C ARG A 375 9.21 31.37 -4.75
N LEU A 376 8.20 30.66 -5.25
CA LEU A 376 6.80 30.91 -4.90
C LEU A 376 6.51 30.62 -3.41
N LEU A 377 7.14 29.61 -2.81
CA LEU A 377 7.04 29.39 -1.36
C LEU A 377 7.69 30.52 -0.55
N ASN A 378 8.77 31.12 -1.04
CA ASN A 378 9.36 32.31 -0.43
C ASN A 378 8.44 33.53 -0.57
N GLU A 379 7.70 33.67 -1.67
CA GLU A 379 6.70 34.73 -1.82
C GLU A 379 5.61 34.66 -0.74
N VAL A 380 5.20 33.46 -0.29
CA VAL A 380 4.29 33.30 0.87
C VAL A 380 4.90 33.90 2.14
N LYS A 381 6.22 33.73 2.33
CA LYS A 381 6.95 34.35 3.45
C LYS A 381 7.07 35.86 3.27
N GLU A 382 7.28 36.34 2.06
CA GLU A 382 7.47 37.77 1.75
C GLU A 382 6.16 38.56 1.64
N GLU A 383 5.01 37.87 1.64
CA GLU A 383 3.66 38.47 1.56
C GLU A 383 3.43 39.25 0.26
N THR A 384 3.99 38.78 -0.86
CA THR A 384 3.58 39.29 -2.18
C THR A 384 2.10 38.98 -2.40
N GLU A 385 1.42 39.69 -3.31
CA GLU A 385 0.01 39.44 -3.61
C GLU A 385 -0.24 37.98 -4.01
N LEU A 386 0.66 37.41 -4.83
CA LEU A 386 0.61 35.99 -5.20
C LEU A 386 0.92 35.08 -4.01
N GLY A 387 1.92 35.42 -3.19
CA GLY A 387 2.25 34.68 -1.97
C GLY A 387 1.09 34.61 -0.97
N ILE A 388 0.36 35.71 -0.78
CA ILE A 388 -0.85 35.76 0.05
C ILE A 388 -1.94 34.86 -0.55
N ALA A 389 -2.14 34.90 -1.87
CA ALA A 389 -3.11 34.04 -2.53
C ALA A 389 -2.77 32.55 -2.37
N LEU A 390 -1.50 32.18 -2.56
CA LEU A 390 -0.98 30.82 -2.36
C LEU A 390 -1.17 30.35 -0.91
N GLY A 391 -0.84 31.18 0.07
CA GLY A 391 -1.05 30.86 1.49
C GLY A 391 -2.53 30.64 1.84
N ASN A 392 -3.44 31.38 1.20
CA ASN A 392 -4.89 31.24 1.40
C ASN A 392 -5.53 30.07 0.62
N GLY A 393 -4.73 29.27 -0.07
CA GLY A 393 -5.16 28.02 -0.69
C GLY A 393 -5.65 28.15 -2.13
N VAL A 394 -6.14 27.05 -2.67
CA VAL A 394 -6.30 26.85 -4.11
C VAL A 394 -7.41 27.72 -4.69
N VAL A 395 -8.51 27.94 -3.95
CA VAL A 395 -9.61 28.79 -4.42
C VAL A 395 -9.21 30.27 -4.43
N ALA A 396 -8.47 30.72 -3.41
CA ALA A 396 -7.94 32.08 -3.37
C ALA A 396 -6.94 32.31 -4.50
N THR A 397 -6.06 31.33 -4.73
CA THR A 397 -5.10 31.33 -5.84
C THR A 397 -5.80 31.37 -7.20
N ALA A 398 -6.83 30.53 -7.41
CA ALA A 398 -7.62 30.52 -8.63
C ALA A 398 -8.29 31.87 -8.89
N THR A 399 -8.86 32.48 -7.85
CA THR A 399 -9.52 33.78 -7.93
C THR A 399 -8.51 34.86 -8.32
N TYR A 400 -7.36 34.91 -7.65
CA TYR A 400 -6.29 35.87 -7.93
C TYR A 400 -5.74 35.73 -9.37
N LEU A 401 -5.61 34.50 -9.86
CA LEU A 401 -5.11 34.20 -11.21
C LEU A 401 -6.22 34.19 -12.29
N ASN A 402 -7.48 34.46 -11.92
CA ASN A 402 -8.64 34.40 -12.80
C ASN A 402 -8.81 33.03 -13.53
N ILE A 403 -8.65 31.93 -12.79
CA ILE A 403 -8.80 30.55 -13.28
C ILE A 403 -10.14 29.96 -12.83
N SER A 404 -10.89 29.38 -13.77
CA SER A 404 -12.18 28.74 -13.50
C SER A 404 -12.10 27.21 -13.29
N ARG A 405 -11.00 26.57 -13.73
CA ARG A 405 -10.75 25.13 -13.51
C ARG A 405 -10.10 24.91 -12.15
N ILE A 406 -10.92 24.82 -11.11
CA ILE A 406 -10.44 24.73 -9.72
C ILE A 406 -10.49 23.28 -9.22
N PRO A 407 -9.35 22.65 -8.86
CA PRO A 407 -9.27 21.32 -8.27
C PRO A 407 -9.59 21.35 -6.76
N ALA A 408 -10.81 21.78 -6.43
CA ALA A 408 -11.30 21.89 -5.06
C ALA A 408 -12.78 21.51 -4.95
N TYR A 409 -13.23 21.20 -3.75
CA TYR A 409 -14.65 21.11 -3.41
C TYR A 409 -14.90 21.74 -2.05
N LYS A 410 -15.91 22.62 -1.98
CA LYS A 410 -16.28 23.38 -0.78
C LYS A 410 -15.06 24.12 -0.23
N GLY A 411 -14.33 24.80 -1.10
CA GLY A 411 -13.17 25.61 -0.72
C GLY A 411 -11.84 24.85 -0.54
N GLN A 412 -11.85 23.53 -0.41
CA GLN A 412 -10.65 22.74 -0.06
C GLN A 412 -10.15 21.90 -1.26
N ALA A 413 -8.82 21.85 -1.46
CA ALA A 413 -8.21 21.13 -2.57
C ALA A 413 -8.54 19.62 -2.60
N LEU A 414 -8.62 19.05 -3.81
CA LEU A 414 -8.71 17.61 -4.00
C LEU A 414 -7.40 16.92 -3.56
N PRO A 415 -7.44 15.86 -2.73
CA PRO A 415 -6.24 15.08 -2.42
C PRO A 415 -5.65 14.30 -3.61
N ALA A 416 -4.56 13.58 -3.37
CA ALA A 416 -3.83 12.85 -4.40
C ALA A 416 -4.50 11.56 -4.90
N HIS A 417 -5.82 11.48 -4.93
CA HIS A 417 -6.56 10.36 -5.50
C HIS A 417 -7.61 10.88 -6.48
N ASP A 418 -7.27 10.92 -7.77
CA ASP A 418 -8.13 11.55 -8.77
C ASP A 418 -9.52 10.89 -8.85
N PRO A 419 -10.61 11.61 -8.49
CA PRO A 419 -11.93 11.02 -8.33
C PRO A 419 -12.53 10.48 -9.62
N ARG A 420 -12.00 10.89 -10.79
CA ARG A 420 -12.42 10.36 -12.09
C ARG A 420 -12.17 8.86 -12.22
N SER A 421 -11.04 8.38 -11.69
CA SER A 421 -10.66 6.96 -11.74
C SER A 421 -10.92 6.20 -10.45
N VAL A 422 -11.21 6.88 -9.34
CA VAL A 422 -11.61 6.29 -8.05
C VAL A 422 -12.93 6.88 -7.55
N LYS A 423 -14.01 6.44 -8.18
CA LYS A 423 -15.36 7.00 -8.05
C LYS A 423 -15.89 6.95 -6.61
N GLY A 424 -15.66 5.86 -5.86
CA GLY A 424 -16.07 5.78 -4.45
C GLY A 424 -15.42 6.85 -3.57
N THR A 425 -14.14 7.16 -3.81
CA THR A 425 -13.45 8.26 -3.10
C THR A 425 -13.93 9.63 -3.61
N GLY A 426 -14.28 9.74 -4.89
CA GLY A 426 -14.95 10.94 -5.41
C GLY A 426 -16.29 11.23 -4.73
N VAL A 427 -17.10 10.21 -4.43
CA VAL A 427 -18.30 10.39 -3.61
C VAL A 427 -17.93 10.90 -2.22
N THR A 428 -16.89 10.36 -1.57
CA THR A 428 -16.39 10.87 -0.29
C THR A 428 -16.04 12.36 -0.38
N TYR A 429 -15.30 12.79 -1.41
CA TYR A 429 -14.96 14.20 -1.58
C TYR A 429 -16.17 15.11 -1.69
N LEU A 430 -17.21 14.67 -2.41
CA LEU A 430 -18.42 15.46 -2.64
C LEU A 430 -19.41 15.44 -1.47
N THR A 431 -19.24 14.55 -0.49
CA THR A 431 -20.23 14.32 0.57
C THR A 431 -19.70 14.55 1.97
N SER A 432 -18.39 14.36 2.18
CA SER A 432 -17.76 14.44 3.49
C SER A 432 -18.06 15.78 4.19
N PRO A 433 -18.38 15.76 5.49
CA PRO A 433 -18.59 16.98 6.25
C PRO A 433 -17.29 17.82 6.41
N MET A 434 -16.14 17.27 6.04
CA MET A 434 -14.81 17.90 6.18
C MET A 434 -14.34 18.65 4.93
N GLY A 435 -15.15 18.71 3.86
CA GLY A 435 -14.72 19.11 2.51
C GLY A 435 -14.06 17.96 1.75
N ALA A 436 -13.39 18.24 0.62
CA ALA A 436 -12.68 17.21 -0.14
C ALA A 436 -11.54 16.60 0.67
N ASP A 437 -11.79 15.48 1.36
CA ASP A 437 -10.83 14.81 2.23
C ASP A 437 -10.80 13.29 2.05
N HIS A 438 -9.61 12.74 1.84
CA HIS A 438 -9.44 11.30 1.59
C HIS A 438 -9.38 10.52 2.91
N THR A 439 -8.89 11.15 3.98
CA THR A 439 -8.89 10.53 5.31
C THR A 439 -10.30 10.32 5.83
N ALA A 440 -11.25 11.13 5.36
CA ALA A 440 -12.66 10.96 5.70
C ALA A 440 -13.28 9.69 5.10
N GLY A 441 -12.65 8.99 4.15
CA GLY A 441 -13.21 7.77 3.57
C GLY A 441 -12.59 7.36 2.24
N LEU A 442 -11.32 6.95 2.24
CA LEU A 442 -10.63 6.43 1.06
C LEU A 442 -11.14 5.02 0.71
N THR A 443 -11.48 4.80 -0.56
CA THR A 443 -11.90 3.48 -1.04
C THR A 443 -11.56 3.26 -2.51
N TYR A 444 -10.87 2.15 -2.78
CA TYR A 444 -10.56 1.64 -4.11
C TYR A 444 -11.45 0.44 -4.48
N ARG A 445 -12.56 0.18 -3.78
CA ARG A 445 -13.45 -0.94 -4.13
C ARG A 445 -14.14 -0.65 -5.46
N ASN A 446 -13.86 -1.47 -6.48
CA ASN A 446 -14.38 -1.32 -7.85
C ASN A 446 -14.20 0.13 -8.37
N PRO A 447 -12.96 0.65 -8.40
CA PRO A 447 -12.71 2.09 -8.36
C PRO A 447 -13.23 2.85 -9.58
N ARG A 448 -13.31 2.18 -10.75
CA ARG A 448 -13.80 2.75 -12.01
C ARG A 448 -15.28 2.45 -12.31
N ASN A 449 -15.92 1.57 -11.53
CA ASN A 449 -17.33 1.25 -11.73
C ASN A 449 -18.19 2.41 -11.19
N ARG A 450 -19.23 2.82 -11.92
CA ARG A 450 -20.11 3.92 -11.51
C ARG A 450 -21.16 3.51 -10.46
N GLU A 451 -21.52 2.23 -10.40
CA GLU A 451 -22.62 1.73 -9.56
C GLU A 451 -22.17 1.43 -8.13
N LYS A 452 -23.05 1.69 -7.17
CA LYS A 452 -22.89 1.38 -5.73
C LYS A 452 -21.70 2.08 -5.08
N GLN A 453 -21.28 3.22 -5.64
CA GLN A 453 -20.18 4.00 -5.08
C GLN A 453 -20.59 4.79 -3.84
N GLY A 454 -21.88 5.14 -3.71
CA GLY A 454 -22.48 5.67 -2.48
C GLY A 454 -22.37 4.68 -1.32
N GLU A 455 -22.71 3.40 -1.53
CA GLU A 455 -22.55 2.35 -0.49
C GLU A 455 -21.07 2.17 -0.10
N ASN A 456 -20.16 2.17 -1.09
CA ASN A 456 -18.73 2.02 -0.84
C ASN A 456 -18.15 3.20 -0.05
N SER A 457 -18.53 4.42 -0.41
CA SER A 457 -18.13 5.64 0.29
C SER A 457 -18.71 5.67 1.71
N LEU A 458 -20.00 5.40 1.88
CA LEU A 458 -20.67 5.43 3.19
C LEU A 458 -19.99 4.50 4.19
N ARG A 459 -19.68 3.26 3.78
CA ARG A 459 -18.94 2.31 4.62
C ARG A 459 -17.59 2.87 5.07
N SER A 460 -16.82 3.44 4.15
CA SER A 460 -15.50 3.98 4.45
C SER A 460 -15.58 5.24 5.32
N GLN A 461 -16.60 6.08 5.14
CA GLN A 461 -16.82 7.27 5.96
C GLN A 461 -17.20 6.93 7.40
N ILE A 462 -18.05 5.92 7.61
CA ILE A 462 -18.38 5.43 8.95
C ILE A 462 -17.12 4.89 9.65
N GLN A 463 -16.35 4.05 8.95
CA GLN A 463 -15.11 3.50 9.52
C GLN A 463 -14.09 4.60 9.86
N ALA A 464 -13.95 5.61 9.00
CA ALA A 464 -13.04 6.73 9.24
C ALA A 464 -13.46 7.54 10.47
N ALA A 465 -14.73 7.94 10.53
CA ALA A 465 -15.29 8.65 11.67
C ALA A 465 -15.12 7.86 12.99
N THR A 466 -15.33 6.54 12.96
CA THR A 466 -15.03 5.67 14.12
C THR A 466 -13.56 5.73 14.50
N CYS A 467 -12.63 5.57 13.56
CA CYS A 467 -11.19 5.61 13.89
C CYS A 467 -10.77 6.95 14.49
N ASP A 468 -11.24 8.06 13.93
CA ASP A 468 -10.92 9.40 14.44
C ASP A 468 -11.56 9.68 15.80
N ALA A 469 -12.77 9.17 16.07
CA ALA A 469 -13.40 9.25 17.38
C ALA A 469 -12.59 8.51 18.47
N PHE A 470 -11.95 7.40 18.08
CA PHE A 470 -11.16 6.57 18.99
C PHE A 470 -9.67 6.95 19.04
N GLY A 471 -9.19 7.83 18.16
CA GLY A 471 -7.78 8.18 18.04
C GLY A 471 -6.91 7.05 17.46
N TYR A 472 -7.48 6.23 16.58
CA TYR A 472 -6.81 5.11 15.92
C TYR A 472 -6.29 5.51 14.53
N CYS A 473 -5.15 4.94 14.14
CA CYS A 473 -4.57 5.21 12.82
C CYS A 473 -5.31 4.45 11.69
N LEU A 474 -5.79 5.17 10.68
CA LEU A 474 -6.47 4.58 9.51
C LEU A 474 -5.60 3.57 8.74
N ASN A 475 -4.30 3.85 8.59
CA ASN A 475 -3.37 2.94 7.90
C ASN A 475 -3.11 1.61 8.64
N SER A 476 -3.64 1.44 9.85
CA SER A 476 -3.55 0.19 10.61
C SER A 476 -4.87 -0.55 10.73
N VAL A 477 -5.88 -0.19 9.93
CA VAL A 477 -7.10 -1.00 9.84
C VAL A 477 -6.78 -2.24 8.97
N PRO A 478 -6.81 -3.46 9.53
CA PRO A 478 -6.46 -4.66 8.77
C PRO A 478 -7.50 -4.96 7.68
N GLY A 479 -7.04 -5.44 6.53
CA GLY A 479 -7.88 -5.84 5.41
C GLY A 479 -8.50 -7.24 5.58
N GLY A 480 -7.94 -8.04 6.48
CA GLY A 480 -8.33 -9.44 6.74
C GLY A 480 -9.65 -9.62 7.51
N ARG A 481 -9.78 -10.72 8.26
CA ARG A 481 -11.04 -11.08 8.96
C ARG A 481 -11.33 -10.25 10.21
N ALA A 482 -10.31 -9.65 10.81
CA ALA A 482 -10.45 -8.87 12.03
C ALA A 482 -11.43 -7.69 11.87
N SER A 483 -12.22 -7.42 12.91
CA SER A 483 -13.11 -6.25 12.99
C SER A 483 -12.49 -5.22 13.92
N ILE A 484 -12.35 -3.98 13.43
CA ILE A 484 -11.88 -2.87 14.26
C ILE A 484 -12.91 -2.48 15.32
N TYR A 485 -14.20 -2.71 15.04
CA TYR A 485 -15.29 -2.38 15.96
C TYR A 485 -15.28 -3.31 17.17
N SER A 486 -15.05 -4.62 16.99
CA SER A 486 -14.92 -5.54 18.12
C SER A 486 -13.68 -5.23 18.94
N PHE A 487 -12.56 -4.92 18.29
CA PHE A 487 -11.33 -4.54 18.99
C PHE A 487 -11.51 -3.31 19.88
N PHE A 488 -12.16 -2.25 19.40
CA PHE A 488 -12.46 -1.08 20.24
C PHE A 488 -13.45 -1.40 21.36
N ALA A 489 -14.49 -2.20 21.09
CA ALA A 489 -15.43 -2.62 22.13
C ALA A 489 -14.70 -3.35 23.27
N ASP A 490 -13.86 -4.32 22.94
CA ASP A 490 -13.08 -5.11 23.89
C ASP A 490 -12.14 -4.21 24.72
N LEU A 491 -11.43 -3.28 24.08
CA LEU A 491 -10.55 -2.34 24.79
C LEU A 491 -11.31 -1.35 25.68
N MET A 492 -12.47 -0.86 25.24
CA MET A 492 -13.31 0.05 26.03
C MET A 492 -13.87 -0.65 27.26
N ASN A 493 -14.32 -1.90 27.10
CA ASN A 493 -14.79 -2.73 28.20
C ASN A 493 -13.66 -2.99 29.20
N ALA A 494 -12.47 -3.36 28.72
CA ALA A 494 -11.32 -3.63 29.56
C ALA A 494 -10.74 -2.37 30.24
N ARG A 495 -10.78 -1.19 29.60
CA ARG A 495 -10.32 0.07 30.20
C ARG A 495 -11.32 0.60 31.22
N TYR A 496 -12.59 0.71 30.85
CA TYR A 496 -13.59 1.47 31.60
C TYR A 496 -14.60 0.63 32.39
N GLY A 497 -14.60 -0.70 32.23
CA GLY A 497 -15.59 -1.60 32.84
C GLY A 497 -16.97 -1.50 32.19
N LEU A 498 -17.01 -1.18 30.89
CA LEU A 498 -18.24 -1.05 30.11
C LEU A 498 -18.70 -2.40 29.53
N GLN A 499 -19.86 -2.41 28.87
CA GLN A 499 -20.43 -3.58 28.18
C GLN A 499 -20.79 -3.22 26.73
N MET A 500 -19.85 -2.62 26.01
CA MET A 500 -20.00 -2.21 24.62
C MET A 500 -19.90 -3.40 23.68
N THR A 501 -20.66 -3.35 22.59
CA THR A 501 -20.63 -4.26 21.45
C THR A 501 -20.01 -3.58 20.24
N SER A 502 -19.67 -4.35 19.19
CA SER A 502 -19.24 -3.78 17.89
C SER A 502 -20.28 -2.81 17.31
N GLY A 503 -21.58 -3.08 17.54
CA GLY A 503 -22.68 -2.21 17.11
C GLY A 503 -22.63 -0.83 17.79
N ASP A 504 -22.37 -0.80 19.10
CA ASP A 504 -22.26 0.45 19.86
C ASP A 504 -21.08 1.31 19.40
N ILE A 505 -19.94 0.68 19.09
CA ILE A 505 -18.75 1.37 18.55
C ILE A 505 -19.05 1.95 17.16
N MET A 506 -19.71 1.19 16.29
CA MET A 506 -20.12 1.68 14.98
C MET A 506 -21.12 2.84 15.11
N GLU A 507 -22.04 2.77 16.08
CA GLU A 507 -23.00 3.84 16.34
C GLU A 507 -22.33 5.13 16.80
N ILE A 508 -21.22 5.08 17.55
CA ILE A 508 -20.41 6.27 17.87
C ILE A 508 -19.88 6.93 16.58
N GLY A 509 -19.40 6.13 15.62
CA GLY A 509 -18.95 6.65 14.32
C GLY A 509 -20.08 7.29 13.52
N LYS A 510 -21.24 6.64 13.45
CA LYS A 510 -22.43 7.20 12.79
C LYS A 510 -22.91 8.47 13.46
N GLN A 511 -22.97 8.50 14.79
CA GLN A 511 -23.38 9.68 15.54
C GLN A 511 -22.42 10.85 15.34
N THR A 512 -21.12 10.57 15.24
CA THR A 512 -20.10 11.58 14.90
C THR A 512 -20.42 12.23 13.55
N LEU A 513 -20.75 11.44 12.53
CA LEU A 513 -21.16 11.96 11.22
C LEU A 513 -22.47 12.76 11.31
N ARG A 514 -23.48 12.30 12.06
CA ARG A 514 -24.73 13.04 12.27
C ARG A 514 -24.46 14.41 12.90
N ASP A 515 -23.64 14.47 13.93
CA ASP A 515 -23.30 15.72 14.62
C ASP A 515 -22.54 16.68 13.69
N GLN A 516 -21.61 16.17 12.88
CA GLN A 516 -20.88 16.98 11.90
C GLN A 516 -21.79 17.53 10.80
N LEU A 517 -22.70 16.70 10.26
CA LEU A 517 -23.68 17.11 9.27
C LEU A 517 -24.66 18.16 9.84
N ALA A 518 -25.12 17.97 11.08
CA ALA A 518 -26.03 18.89 11.76
C ALA A 518 -25.41 20.29 11.98
N PHE A 519 -24.10 20.38 12.24
CA PHE A 519 -23.40 21.66 12.30
C PHE A 519 -23.37 22.32 10.91
N ASN A 520 -22.96 21.55 9.89
CA ASN A 520 -22.81 22.05 8.52
C ASN A 520 -24.11 22.49 7.87
N GLU A 521 -25.23 21.85 8.19
CA GLU A 521 -26.57 22.24 7.69
C GLU A 521 -26.87 23.70 8.04
N LYS A 522 -26.45 24.14 9.23
CA LYS A 522 -26.68 25.48 9.78
C LYS A 522 -25.57 26.48 9.43
N ALA A 523 -24.44 26.03 8.90
CA ALA A 523 -23.29 26.86 8.53
C ALA A 523 -23.33 27.28 7.06
N GLU A 524 -22.43 28.19 6.65
CA GLU A 524 -22.30 28.60 5.25
C GLU A 524 -21.91 27.44 4.31
N PHE A 525 -21.27 26.39 4.85
CA PHE A 525 -20.90 25.18 4.12
C PHE A 525 -22.05 24.60 3.27
N SER A 526 -23.27 24.52 3.82
CA SER A 526 -24.44 23.98 3.11
C SER A 526 -24.89 24.84 1.94
N LYS A 527 -24.56 26.14 1.96
CA LYS A 527 -24.95 27.14 0.95
C LYS A 527 -23.90 27.37 -0.14
N MET A 528 -22.66 26.91 0.05
CA MET A 528 -21.59 27.07 -0.94
C MET A 528 -21.94 26.38 -2.27
N ASP A 529 -21.74 27.09 -3.37
CA ASP A 529 -21.92 26.56 -4.72
C ASP A 529 -20.82 25.52 -5.02
N SER A 530 -21.21 24.38 -5.59
CA SER A 530 -20.32 23.25 -5.91
C SER A 530 -19.79 23.32 -7.35
N LYS A 531 -19.68 24.52 -7.94
CA LYS A 531 -19.10 24.71 -9.29
C LYS A 531 -17.60 24.39 -9.36
N GLU A 532 -16.91 24.47 -8.22
CA GLU A 532 -15.56 23.96 -8.04
C GLU A 532 -15.52 22.46 -8.39
N ALA A 533 -14.39 21.97 -8.92
CA ALA A 533 -14.25 20.60 -9.44
C ALA A 533 -15.21 20.20 -10.59
N ALA A 534 -15.98 21.10 -11.21
CA ALA A 534 -16.86 20.73 -12.35
C ALA A 534 -16.12 20.01 -13.50
N PHE A 535 -14.82 20.24 -13.64
CA PHE A 535 -13.98 19.56 -14.61
C PHE A 535 -13.92 18.03 -14.42
N ILE A 536 -14.08 17.49 -13.20
CA ILE A 536 -13.99 16.04 -12.98
C ILE A 536 -15.11 15.28 -13.69
N ARG A 537 -16.24 15.95 -14.00
CA ARG A 537 -17.36 15.37 -14.74
C ARG A 537 -17.23 15.51 -16.26
N LYS A 538 -16.35 16.40 -16.72
CA LYS A 538 -16.26 16.83 -18.13
C LYS A 538 -14.96 16.41 -18.81
N GLU A 539 -13.86 16.42 -18.06
CA GLU A 539 -12.52 16.15 -18.57
C GLU A 539 -12.11 14.72 -18.24
N ALA A 540 -11.98 13.88 -19.26
CA ALA A 540 -11.44 12.52 -19.10
C ALA A 540 -10.00 12.55 -18.58
N ILE A 541 -9.63 11.62 -17.70
CA ILE A 541 -8.27 11.47 -17.17
C ILE A 541 -7.51 10.37 -17.92
N ALA A 542 -6.38 10.71 -18.54
CA ALA A 542 -5.49 9.72 -19.12
C ALA A 542 -4.73 8.95 -18.01
N PRO A 543 -4.45 7.65 -18.18
CA PRO A 543 -4.68 6.81 -19.37
C PRO A 543 -5.98 5.99 -19.30
N THR A 544 -6.85 6.25 -18.32
CA THR A 544 -8.05 5.42 -18.10
C THR A 544 -9.28 5.94 -18.85
N ASP A 545 -9.18 7.14 -19.40
CA ASP A 545 -10.24 7.90 -20.07
C ASP A 545 -11.52 7.99 -19.25
N GLN A 546 -11.40 7.97 -17.92
CA GLN A 546 -12.53 8.05 -17.01
C GLN A 546 -12.90 9.50 -16.70
N VAL A 547 -14.18 9.70 -16.41
CA VAL A 547 -14.73 10.89 -15.75
C VAL A 547 -15.46 10.45 -14.47
N PHE A 548 -15.77 11.40 -13.59
CA PHE A 548 -16.67 11.15 -12.46
C PHE A 548 -18.13 11.16 -12.95
N ASP A 549 -18.67 9.98 -13.20
CA ASP A 549 -20.00 9.71 -13.77
C ASP A 549 -20.95 9.00 -12.78
N VAL A 550 -20.67 9.08 -11.48
CA VAL A 550 -21.62 8.62 -10.46
C VAL A 550 -22.83 9.56 -10.49
N GLU A 551 -24.03 8.96 -10.46
CA GLU A 551 -25.30 9.67 -10.51
C GLU A 551 -25.44 10.64 -9.33
N ASP A 552 -25.86 11.88 -9.61
CA ASP A 552 -26.01 12.92 -8.58
C ASP A 552 -26.96 12.51 -7.47
N GLU A 553 -27.99 11.74 -7.80
CA GLU A 553 -28.97 11.25 -6.83
C GLU A 553 -28.34 10.26 -5.84
N GLU A 554 -27.40 9.43 -6.29
CA GLU A 554 -26.65 8.52 -5.41
C GLU A 554 -25.74 9.31 -4.47
N VAL A 555 -25.05 10.34 -4.97
CA VAL A 555 -24.20 11.23 -4.16
C VAL A 555 -25.02 11.99 -3.11
N LYS A 556 -26.14 12.60 -3.51
CA LYS A 556 -27.01 13.38 -2.61
C LYS A 556 -27.66 12.53 -1.53
N ASN A 557 -28.00 11.28 -1.84
CA ASN A 557 -28.74 10.40 -0.95
C ASN A 557 -27.88 9.49 -0.08
N ILE A 558 -26.54 9.60 -0.15
CA ILE A 558 -25.64 8.72 0.61
C ILE A 558 -26.02 8.62 2.10
N TRP A 559 -26.39 9.76 2.71
CA TRP A 559 -26.70 9.86 4.13
C TRP A 559 -28.02 9.20 4.53
N LYS A 560 -28.93 8.92 3.58
CA LYS A 560 -30.16 8.13 3.84
C LYS A 560 -29.85 6.69 4.25
N GLY A 561 -28.67 6.18 3.88
CA GLY A 561 -28.22 4.84 4.27
C GLY A 561 -27.52 4.77 5.62
N LEU A 562 -27.26 5.91 6.28
CA LEU A 562 -26.42 5.95 7.49
C LEU A 562 -27.01 5.12 8.64
N ASP A 563 -28.30 5.31 8.92
CA ASP A 563 -28.98 4.64 10.04
C ASP A 563 -29.14 3.13 9.78
N SER A 564 -29.47 2.76 8.54
CA SER A 564 -29.67 1.37 8.14
C SER A 564 -28.37 0.59 7.87
N PHE A 565 -27.22 1.27 7.81
CA PHE A 565 -25.94 0.63 7.57
C PHE A 565 -25.62 -0.37 8.68
N GLN A 566 -25.22 -1.59 8.31
CA GLN A 566 -24.64 -2.56 9.22
C GLN A 566 -23.36 -3.13 8.63
N GLU A 567 -22.39 -3.45 9.47
CA GLU A 567 -21.22 -4.22 9.04
C GLU A 567 -21.70 -5.60 8.59
N LYS A 568 -21.51 -5.90 7.30
CA LYS A 568 -21.82 -7.22 6.75
C LYS A 568 -20.82 -8.23 7.30
N GLU A 569 -21.30 -9.37 7.76
CA GLU A 569 -20.43 -10.50 8.09
C GLU A 569 -19.58 -10.88 6.87
N LYS A 570 -18.28 -11.06 7.09
CA LYS A 570 -17.35 -11.48 6.04
C LYS A 570 -17.58 -12.97 5.77
N VAL A 571 -18.31 -13.29 4.71
CA VAL A 571 -18.40 -14.66 4.18
C VAL A 571 -17.11 -14.99 3.45
N TRP A 572 -16.54 -16.17 3.71
CA TRP A 572 -15.39 -16.67 2.95
C TRP A 572 -15.84 -17.77 2.00
N GLU A 573 -15.20 -17.82 0.84
CA GLU A 573 -15.36 -18.89 -0.12
C GLU A 573 -13.97 -19.37 -0.55
N VAL A 574 -13.82 -20.68 -0.75
CA VAL A 574 -12.65 -21.26 -1.40
C VAL A 574 -12.95 -21.36 -2.87
N ARG A 575 -12.19 -20.62 -3.69
CA ARG A 575 -12.33 -20.63 -5.14
C ARG A 575 -11.30 -21.56 -5.76
N ILE A 576 -11.76 -22.67 -6.31
CA ILE A 576 -10.93 -23.55 -7.13
C ILE A 576 -10.81 -22.92 -8.54
N PRO A 577 -9.61 -22.55 -9.00
CA PRO A 577 -9.43 -21.98 -10.33
C PRO A 577 -9.76 -23.00 -11.43
N PRO A 578 -10.13 -22.55 -12.64
CA PRO A 578 -10.32 -23.47 -13.75
C PRO A 578 -8.98 -24.14 -14.10
N LEU A 579 -9.03 -25.42 -14.45
CA LEU A 579 -7.88 -26.16 -14.98
C LEU A 579 -7.94 -26.24 -16.51
N PRO A 580 -6.79 -26.35 -17.20
CA PRO A 580 -6.79 -26.65 -18.62
C PRO A 580 -7.37 -28.05 -18.86
N GLU A 581 -7.81 -28.32 -20.09
CA GLU A 581 -7.96 -29.71 -20.53
C GLU A 581 -6.56 -30.36 -20.54
N MET A 582 -6.44 -31.60 -20.06
CA MET A 582 -5.14 -32.27 -19.91
C MET A 582 -5.10 -33.60 -20.64
N MET A 583 -4.03 -33.82 -21.40
CA MET A 583 -3.60 -35.13 -21.85
C MET A 583 -2.36 -35.50 -21.02
N PHE A 584 -2.39 -36.65 -20.36
CA PHE A 584 -1.30 -37.09 -19.49
C PHE A 584 -0.98 -38.56 -19.73
N GLY A 585 0.27 -38.86 -20.03
CA GLY A 585 0.76 -40.23 -20.22
C GLY A 585 1.88 -40.33 -21.26
N ALA A 586 2.62 -41.42 -21.26
CA ALA A 586 3.69 -41.63 -22.24
C ALA A 586 3.10 -41.85 -23.65
N GLY A 587 3.59 -41.07 -24.62
CA GLY A 587 3.18 -41.16 -26.02
C GLY A 587 1.92 -40.38 -26.39
N VAL A 588 1.28 -39.69 -25.44
CA VAL A 588 0.04 -38.94 -25.69
C VAL A 588 0.24 -37.78 -26.66
N VAL A 589 1.46 -37.30 -26.88
CA VAL A 589 1.74 -36.26 -27.88
C VAL A 589 1.36 -36.73 -29.30
N GLY A 590 1.38 -38.04 -29.56
CA GLY A 590 0.95 -38.63 -30.83
C GLY A 590 -0.52 -38.38 -31.16
N ASP A 591 -1.37 -38.23 -30.13
CA ASP A 591 -2.81 -38.00 -30.26
C ASP A 591 -3.17 -36.50 -30.35
N LEU A 592 -2.17 -35.61 -30.35
CA LEU A 592 -2.35 -34.16 -30.32
C LEU A 592 -3.30 -33.67 -31.42
N GLY A 593 -3.09 -34.11 -32.65
CA GLY A 593 -3.91 -33.67 -33.78
C GLY A 593 -5.38 -34.09 -33.68
N ALA A 594 -5.66 -35.26 -33.12
CA ALA A 594 -7.03 -35.70 -32.85
C ALA A 594 -7.70 -34.83 -31.78
N ARG A 595 -6.97 -34.49 -30.71
CA ARG A 595 -7.47 -33.64 -29.63
C ARG A 595 -7.75 -32.20 -30.08
N LEU A 596 -6.98 -31.66 -31.02
CA LEU A 596 -7.16 -30.29 -31.52
C LEU A 596 -8.27 -30.13 -32.56
N ARG A 597 -8.79 -31.23 -33.13
CA ARG A 597 -9.84 -31.19 -34.15
C ARG A 597 -11.08 -30.35 -33.77
N PRO A 598 -11.62 -30.41 -32.53
CA PRO A 598 -12.76 -29.59 -32.13
C PRO A 598 -12.47 -28.08 -32.12
N LEU A 599 -11.20 -27.67 -32.00
CA LEU A 599 -10.79 -26.27 -32.01
C LEU A 599 -10.75 -25.68 -33.43
N LYS A 600 -10.85 -26.52 -34.48
CA LYS A 600 -10.89 -26.12 -35.90
C LYS A 600 -9.70 -25.22 -36.32
N LEU A 601 -8.54 -25.43 -35.71
CA LEU A 601 -7.30 -24.71 -36.02
C LEU A 601 -6.86 -25.04 -37.44
N LYS A 602 -6.43 -24.02 -38.19
CA LYS A 602 -5.88 -24.18 -39.55
C LYS A 602 -4.36 -24.10 -39.54
N LYS A 603 -3.78 -23.24 -38.70
CA LYS A 603 -2.34 -23.02 -38.64
C LYS A 603 -1.89 -22.52 -37.27
N VAL A 604 -0.89 -23.18 -36.68
CA VAL A 604 -0.37 -22.80 -35.37
C VAL A 604 1.05 -22.25 -35.42
N LEU A 605 1.33 -21.27 -34.57
CA LEU A 605 2.70 -20.88 -34.25
C LEU A 605 3.25 -21.81 -33.17
N VAL A 606 4.38 -22.46 -33.43
CA VAL A 606 5.11 -23.28 -32.46
C VAL A 606 6.26 -22.46 -31.89
N THR A 607 6.16 -22.06 -30.62
CA THR A 607 7.23 -21.34 -29.90
C THR A 607 8.08 -22.35 -29.12
N THR A 608 9.39 -22.34 -29.35
CA THR A 608 10.31 -23.31 -28.73
C THR A 608 11.71 -22.74 -28.58
N ASP A 609 12.52 -23.32 -27.70
CA ASP A 609 13.90 -22.91 -27.49
C ASP A 609 14.84 -23.56 -28.55
N PRO A 610 16.04 -22.99 -28.76
CA PRO A 610 17.00 -23.52 -29.74
C PRO A 610 17.42 -24.98 -29.47
N VAL A 611 17.42 -25.43 -28.21
CA VAL A 611 17.82 -26.80 -27.85
C VAL A 611 16.77 -27.79 -28.34
N MET A 612 15.49 -27.57 -28.03
CA MET A 612 14.40 -28.43 -28.50
C MET A 612 14.27 -28.45 -30.02
N PHE A 613 14.53 -27.31 -30.67
CA PHE A 613 14.59 -27.24 -32.13
C PHE A 613 15.75 -28.06 -32.70
N SER A 614 16.97 -27.87 -32.19
CA SER A 614 18.16 -28.60 -32.66
C SER A 614 18.09 -30.12 -32.44
N MET A 615 17.33 -30.56 -31.43
CA MET A 615 17.07 -31.98 -31.15
C MET A 615 15.98 -32.59 -32.06
N GLY A 616 15.36 -31.81 -32.95
CA GLY A 616 14.31 -32.26 -33.87
C GLY A 616 12.94 -32.46 -33.22
N ARG A 617 12.76 -32.09 -31.94
CA ARG A 617 11.49 -32.25 -31.21
C ARG A 617 10.38 -31.36 -31.76
N ALA A 618 10.74 -30.14 -32.15
CA ALA A 618 9.81 -29.22 -32.81
C ALA A 618 9.28 -29.80 -34.14
N ASP A 619 10.15 -30.45 -34.92
CA ASP A 619 9.76 -31.08 -36.18
C ASP A 619 8.85 -32.28 -35.98
N GLU A 620 9.08 -33.09 -34.93
CA GLU A 620 8.19 -34.21 -34.56
C GLU A 620 6.77 -33.72 -34.27
N VAL A 621 6.63 -32.69 -33.42
CA VAL A 621 5.32 -32.09 -33.11
C VAL A 621 4.70 -31.48 -34.36
N CYS A 622 5.49 -30.78 -35.19
CA CYS A 622 4.99 -30.22 -36.44
C CYS A 622 4.45 -31.28 -37.40
N LYS A 623 5.14 -32.42 -37.54
CA LYS A 623 4.69 -33.53 -38.39
C LYS A 623 3.36 -34.12 -37.90
N ILE A 624 3.18 -34.26 -36.58
CA ILE A 624 1.91 -34.75 -35.99
C ILE A 624 0.76 -33.80 -36.34
N LEU A 625 0.97 -32.50 -36.18
CA LEU A 625 -0.02 -31.46 -36.48
C LEU A 625 -0.36 -31.41 -37.98
N GLN A 626 0.66 -31.41 -38.85
CA GLN A 626 0.50 -31.39 -40.30
C GLN A 626 -0.23 -32.62 -40.82
N SER A 627 0.08 -33.81 -40.28
CA SER A 627 -0.63 -35.06 -40.61
C SER A 627 -2.12 -35.02 -40.24
N SER A 628 -2.50 -34.10 -39.34
CA SER A 628 -3.89 -33.86 -38.94
C SER A 628 -4.54 -32.68 -39.65
N GLY A 629 -3.88 -32.13 -40.69
CA GLY A 629 -4.37 -31.01 -41.49
C GLY A 629 -4.14 -29.62 -40.88
N ILE A 630 -3.31 -29.51 -39.84
CA ILE A 630 -2.99 -28.24 -39.17
C ILE A 630 -1.60 -27.77 -39.65
N GLY A 631 -1.54 -26.63 -40.34
CA GLY A 631 -0.28 -26.02 -40.75
C GLY A 631 0.55 -25.55 -39.56
N THR A 632 1.87 -25.43 -39.71
CA THR A 632 2.76 -25.01 -38.63
C THR A 632 3.76 -23.96 -39.08
N VAL A 633 4.10 -23.05 -38.17
CA VAL A 633 5.18 -22.06 -38.30
C VAL A 633 6.01 -22.14 -37.04
N ILE A 634 7.33 -22.29 -37.16
CA ILE A 634 8.22 -22.45 -35.99
C ILE A 634 8.86 -21.10 -35.67
N PHE A 635 8.85 -20.74 -34.38
CA PHE A 635 9.69 -19.71 -33.78
C PHE A 635 10.59 -20.37 -32.74
N SER A 636 11.87 -20.57 -33.08
CA SER A 636 12.84 -21.36 -32.30
C SER A 636 13.84 -20.52 -31.50
N GLU A 637 13.59 -19.22 -31.36
CA GLU A 637 14.52 -18.27 -30.73
C GLU A 637 14.15 -17.97 -29.27
N VAL A 638 13.35 -18.81 -28.61
CA VAL A 638 12.95 -18.57 -27.21
C VAL A 638 14.19 -18.63 -26.30
N GLU A 639 14.51 -17.50 -25.67
CA GLU A 639 15.53 -17.40 -24.63
C GLU A 639 14.90 -17.55 -23.22
N PRO A 640 15.68 -17.99 -22.20
CA PRO A 640 15.24 -17.94 -20.81
C PRO A 640 14.81 -16.52 -20.42
N ASP A 641 13.76 -16.42 -19.61
CA ASP A 641 13.18 -15.14 -19.18
C ASP A 641 12.84 -14.21 -20.37
N PRO A 642 11.90 -14.63 -21.24
CA PRO A 642 11.73 -14.08 -22.58
C PRO A 642 11.43 -12.57 -22.53
N PRO A 643 12.17 -11.73 -23.27
CA PRO A 643 11.99 -10.29 -23.22
C PRO A 643 10.82 -9.82 -24.09
N ILE A 644 10.30 -8.62 -23.83
CA ILE A 644 9.20 -8.01 -24.59
C ILE A 644 9.47 -8.06 -26.11
N GLU A 645 10.69 -7.73 -26.55
CA GLU A 645 11.04 -7.67 -27.97
C GLU A 645 10.93 -9.04 -28.65
N LEU A 646 11.20 -10.12 -27.91
CA LEU A 646 11.00 -11.49 -28.39
C LEU A 646 9.52 -11.79 -28.60
N ILE A 647 8.67 -11.37 -27.65
CA ILE A 647 7.21 -11.52 -27.75
C ILE A 647 6.66 -10.73 -28.94
N GLU A 648 7.15 -9.51 -29.19
CA GLU A 648 6.76 -8.69 -30.35
C GLU A 648 7.13 -9.37 -31.68
N ARG A 649 8.35 -9.91 -31.80
CA ARG A 649 8.79 -10.62 -33.01
C ARG A 649 7.95 -11.87 -33.27
N ALA A 650 7.74 -12.71 -32.25
CA ALA A 650 6.92 -13.91 -32.37
C ALA A 650 5.45 -13.56 -32.70
N GLY A 651 4.90 -12.50 -32.08
CA GLY A 651 3.56 -11.99 -32.39
C GLY A 651 3.42 -11.44 -33.81
N LYS A 652 4.47 -10.83 -34.36
CA LYS A 652 4.49 -10.43 -35.78
C LYS A 652 4.47 -11.66 -36.70
N ILE A 653 5.29 -12.67 -36.42
CA ILE A 653 5.33 -13.92 -37.21
C ILE A 653 3.96 -14.61 -37.20
N TYR A 654 3.31 -14.68 -36.03
CA TYR A 654 1.95 -15.19 -35.89
C TYR A 654 0.97 -14.50 -36.85
N LYS A 655 0.98 -13.17 -36.89
CA LYS A 655 0.08 -12.37 -37.74
C LYS A 655 0.42 -12.49 -39.22
N ASP A 656 1.69 -12.36 -39.59
CA ASP A 656 2.14 -12.40 -40.99
C ASP A 656 1.83 -13.73 -41.68
N HIS A 657 1.85 -14.84 -40.92
CA HIS A 657 1.57 -16.18 -41.46
C HIS A 657 0.10 -16.60 -41.32
N GLY A 658 -0.75 -15.75 -40.72
CA GLY A 658 -2.17 -16.04 -40.50
C GLY A 658 -2.41 -17.24 -39.58
N CYS A 659 -1.63 -17.35 -38.50
CA CYS A 659 -1.85 -18.37 -37.48
C CYS A 659 -3.15 -18.09 -36.69
N ASP A 660 -3.81 -19.15 -36.25
CA ASP A 660 -5.06 -19.13 -35.45
C ASP A 660 -4.96 -19.90 -34.12
N GLY A 661 -3.78 -20.40 -33.78
CA GLY A 661 -3.46 -21.02 -32.48
C GLY A 661 -1.96 -20.98 -32.18
N ILE A 662 -1.59 -21.27 -30.94
CA ILE A 662 -0.19 -21.23 -30.47
C ILE A 662 0.15 -22.51 -29.72
N VAL A 663 1.28 -23.13 -30.02
CA VAL A 663 1.85 -24.27 -29.30
C VAL A 663 3.16 -23.84 -28.63
N GLY A 664 3.19 -23.82 -27.30
CA GLY A 664 4.41 -23.67 -26.53
C GLY A 664 5.06 -25.03 -26.27
N LEU A 665 6.18 -25.32 -26.93
CA LEU A 665 6.96 -26.54 -26.76
C LEU A 665 8.28 -26.23 -26.06
N GLY A 666 8.46 -26.67 -24.83
CA GLY A 666 9.71 -26.41 -24.09
C GLY A 666 9.51 -26.36 -22.57
N GLY A 667 10.45 -25.71 -21.89
CA GLY A 667 10.29 -25.36 -20.48
C GLY A 667 9.38 -24.15 -20.25
N GLY A 668 9.38 -23.62 -19.02
CA GLY A 668 8.57 -22.47 -18.60
C GLY A 668 8.64 -21.29 -19.57
N SER A 669 9.84 -20.90 -20.02
CA SER A 669 10.03 -19.76 -20.92
C SER A 669 9.33 -19.93 -22.28
N SER A 670 9.27 -21.14 -22.84
CA SER A 670 8.57 -21.42 -24.11
C SER A 670 7.05 -21.35 -23.95
N MET A 671 6.52 -21.82 -22.82
CA MET A 671 5.10 -21.76 -22.50
C MET A 671 4.67 -20.32 -22.15
N ASP A 672 5.48 -19.60 -21.38
CA ASP A 672 5.24 -18.20 -21.04
C ASP A 672 5.32 -17.31 -22.29
N THR A 673 6.24 -17.61 -23.21
CA THR A 673 6.26 -16.98 -24.55
C THR A 673 4.95 -17.23 -25.29
N ALA A 674 4.46 -18.47 -25.35
CA ALA A 674 3.20 -18.78 -26.03
C ALA A 674 2.02 -17.99 -25.45
N LYS A 675 1.93 -17.91 -24.12
CA LYS A 675 0.91 -17.14 -23.40
C LYS A 675 1.02 -15.63 -23.69
N ALA A 676 2.22 -15.07 -23.60
CA ALA A 676 2.48 -13.66 -23.84
C ALA A 676 2.24 -13.27 -25.30
N VAL A 677 2.59 -14.13 -26.27
CA VAL A 677 2.24 -13.93 -27.68
C VAL A 677 0.73 -13.96 -27.88
N GLY A 678 0.02 -14.90 -27.26
CA GLY A 678 -1.45 -14.96 -27.31
C GLY A 678 -2.11 -13.68 -26.81
N LEU A 679 -1.60 -13.11 -25.72
CA LEU A 679 -2.01 -11.78 -25.24
C LEU A 679 -1.69 -10.70 -26.27
N ARG A 680 -0.43 -10.66 -26.73
CA ARG A 680 0.08 -9.61 -27.62
C ARG A 680 -0.64 -9.51 -28.95
N VAL A 681 -1.01 -10.64 -29.56
CA VAL A 681 -1.66 -10.64 -30.88
C VAL A 681 -3.14 -10.22 -30.82
N THR A 682 -3.74 -10.26 -29.63
CA THR A 682 -5.17 -9.97 -29.41
C THR A 682 -5.43 -8.65 -28.69
N HIS A 683 -4.41 -8.09 -28.04
CA HIS A 683 -4.49 -6.85 -27.28
C HIS A 683 -3.50 -5.81 -27.84
N GLY A 684 -3.95 -4.56 -27.98
CA GLY A 684 -3.13 -3.42 -28.44
C GLY A 684 -2.22 -2.86 -27.34
N GLY A 685 -1.56 -1.73 -27.59
CA GLY A 685 -0.71 -1.06 -26.59
C GLY A 685 0.59 -1.79 -26.27
N GLU A 686 1.26 -1.32 -25.22
CA GLU A 686 2.55 -1.84 -24.74
C GLU A 686 2.34 -3.06 -23.83
N MET A 687 3.23 -4.07 -23.89
CA MET A 687 3.16 -5.25 -23.01
C MET A 687 3.18 -4.87 -21.51
N ARG A 688 3.87 -3.78 -21.18
CA ARG A 688 3.99 -3.20 -19.82
C ARG A 688 2.64 -2.77 -19.23
N GLU A 689 1.64 -2.53 -20.07
CA GLU A 689 0.30 -2.16 -19.61
C GLU A 689 -0.47 -3.32 -19.00
N TYR A 690 -0.06 -4.56 -19.29
CA TYR A 690 -0.70 -5.79 -18.84
C TYR A 690 -0.04 -6.43 -17.62
N GLU A 691 1.01 -5.80 -17.10
CA GLU A 691 1.69 -6.23 -15.87
C GLU A 691 0.73 -6.26 -14.67
N SER A 692 0.78 -7.36 -13.91
CA SER A 692 -0.18 -7.63 -12.82
C SER A 692 -0.09 -6.62 -11.67
N ILE A 693 1.12 -6.24 -11.26
CA ILE A 693 1.36 -5.34 -10.13
C ILE A 693 0.88 -3.90 -10.41
N VAL A 694 0.77 -3.52 -11.68
CA VAL A 694 0.21 -2.25 -12.13
C VAL A 694 -1.22 -2.39 -12.65
N GLY A 695 -1.97 -3.39 -12.17
CA GLY A 695 -3.40 -3.56 -12.44
C GLY A 695 -3.74 -4.00 -13.86
N GLY A 696 -2.75 -4.44 -14.64
CA GLY A 696 -2.90 -4.85 -16.04
C GLY A 696 -3.81 -6.08 -16.22
N THR A 697 -3.96 -6.94 -15.20
CA THR A 697 -4.88 -8.08 -15.17
C THR A 697 -6.29 -7.72 -15.66
N ALA A 698 -6.82 -6.56 -15.25
CA ALA A 698 -8.18 -6.13 -15.59
C ALA A 698 -8.35 -5.74 -17.08
N LYS A 699 -7.24 -5.47 -17.78
CA LYS A 699 -7.21 -5.15 -19.21
C LYS A 699 -7.26 -6.39 -20.09
N ILE A 700 -6.91 -7.57 -19.55
CA ILE A 700 -6.89 -8.83 -20.30
C ILE A 700 -8.32 -9.37 -20.46
N LYS A 701 -8.78 -9.51 -21.70
CA LYS A 701 -10.13 -9.95 -22.09
C LYS A 701 -10.10 -11.38 -22.66
N PRO A 702 -11.24 -12.11 -22.70
CA PRO A 702 -11.32 -13.46 -23.27
C PRO A 702 -11.27 -13.45 -24.81
N LEU A 703 -10.21 -12.88 -25.38
CA LEU A 703 -9.98 -12.74 -26.82
C LEU A 703 -8.81 -13.60 -27.33
N LEU A 704 -8.06 -14.25 -26.43
CA LEU A 704 -6.83 -14.96 -26.73
C LEU A 704 -7.07 -16.16 -27.66
N PRO A 705 -6.15 -16.46 -28.61
CA PRO A 705 -6.24 -17.68 -29.40
C PRO A 705 -6.05 -18.91 -28.50
N PRO A 706 -6.45 -20.11 -28.95
CA PRO A 706 -6.15 -21.34 -28.23
C PRO A 706 -4.63 -21.50 -28.04
N ILE A 707 -4.21 -21.57 -26.77
CA ILE A 707 -2.84 -21.83 -26.35
C ILE A 707 -2.74 -23.31 -25.94
N ILE A 708 -1.80 -24.03 -26.54
CA ILE A 708 -1.49 -25.42 -26.23
C ILE A 708 -0.10 -25.45 -25.62
N CYS A 709 0.07 -26.10 -24.46
CA CYS A 709 1.37 -26.24 -23.81
C CYS A 709 1.84 -27.69 -23.82
N ILE A 710 3.09 -27.91 -24.24
CA ILE A 710 3.76 -29.21 -24.28
C ILE A 710 5.07 -29.07 -23.47
N PRO A 711 5.05 -29.37 -22.16
CA PRO A 711 6.24 -29.25 -21.33
C PRO A 711 7.31 -30.27 -21.72
N THR A 712 8.56 -29.82 -21.83
CA THR A 712 9.75 -30.69 -21.97
C THR A 712 10.59 -30.73 -20.70
N THR A 713 10.13 -30.02 -19.66
CA THR A 713 10.72 -29.99 -18.31
C THR A 713 9.63 -30.17 -17.26
N SER A 714 10.00 -30.65 -16.08
CA SER A 714 9.06 -30.92 -14.96
C SER A 714 9.37 -30.03 -13.75
N GLY A 715 9.16 -28.71 -13.88
CA GLY A 715 9.43 -27.73 -12.82
C GLY A 715 8.32 -26.71 -12.60
N THR A 716 8.21 -25.71 -13.48
CA THR A 716 7.39 -24.51 -13.24
C THR A 716 5.88 -24.76 -13.17
N GLY A 717 5.39 -25.82 -13.83
CA GLY A 717 3.96 -26.06 -14.01
C GLY A 717 3.25 -24.97 -14.81
N SER A 718 3.98 -24.27 -15.71
CA SER A 718 3.41 -23.23 -16.59
C SER A 718 2.24 -23.75 -17.43
N GLU A 719 2.16 -25.05 -17.69
CA GLU A 719 1.07 -25.67 -18.44
C GLU A 719 -0.27 -25.70 -17.69
N VAL A 720 -0.32 -25.44 -16.37
CA VAL A 720 -1.56 -25.49 -15.56
C VAL A 720 -1.94 -24.19 -14.88
N ASN A 721 -1.10 -23.16 -14.95
CA ASN A 721 -1.26 -21.92 -14.18
C ASN A 721 -1.67 -20.70 -15.05
N PRO A 722 -2.20 -19.62 -14.43
CA PRO A 722 -2.66 -18.41 -15.12
C PRO A 722 -1.57 -17.34 -15.33
N TYR A 723 -0.29 -17.68 -15.15
CA TYR A 723 0.81 -16.71 -15.19
C TYR A 723 1.70 -16.87 -16.43
N ALA A 724 2.34 -15.78 -16.83
CA ALA A 724 3.47 -15.78 -17.74
C ALA A 724 4.48 -14.73 -17.26
N VAL A 725 5.76 -15.10 -17.14
CA VAL A 725 6.84 -14.20 -16.73
C VAL A 725 7.61 -13.76 -17.97
N ILE A 726 7.76 -12.45 -18.14
CA ILE A 726 8.53 -11.84 -19.24
C ILE A 726 9.47 -10.76 -18.70
N THR A 727 10.53 -10.47 -19.46
CA THR A 727 11.57 -9.51 -19.07
C THR A 727 11.38 -8.17 -19.77
N ASP A 728 11.56 -7.11 -19.00
CA ASP A 728 11.64 -5.74 -19.50
C ASP A 728 13.09 -5.25 -19.46
N LYS A 729 13.76 -5.30 -20.61
CA LYS A 729 15.18 -4.90 -20.73
C LYS A 729 15.38 -3.39 -20.50
N GLU A 730 14.37 -2.56 -20.72
CA GLU A 730 14.46 -1.11 -20.46
C GLU A 730 14.38 -0.79 -18.96
N ARG A 731 13.57 -1.54 -18.20
CA ARG A 731 13.42 -1.37 -16.74
C ARG A 731 14.35 -2.26 -15.92
N ASP A 732 15.13 -3.11 -16.57
CA ASP A 732 16.00 -4.13 -15.96
C ASP A 732 15.27 -4.98 -14.90
N LEU A 733 14.06 -5.43 -15.24
CA LEU A 733 13.23 -6.25 -14.34
C LEU A 733 12.43 -7.30 -15.08
N LYS A 734 12.05 -8.36 -14.35
CA LYS A 734 11.03 -9.32 -14.78
C LYS A 734 9.68 -8.91 -14.24
N PHE A 735 8.63 -9.10 -15.02
CA PHE A 735 7.26 -8.86 -14.56
C PHE A 735 6.32 -9.98 -14.96
N MET A 736 5.23 -10.10 -14.21
CA MET A 736 4.26 -11.17 -14.37
C MET A 736 3.00 -10.65 -15.07
N LEU A 737 2.59 -11.37 -16.11
CA LEU A 737 1.25 -11.31 -16.68
C LEU A 737 0.38 -12.30 -15.92
N MET A 738 -0.83 -11.89 -15.55
CA MET A 738 -1.74 -12.73 -14.75
C MET A 738 -3.16 -12.62 -15.29
N SER A 739 -3.77 -13.74 -15.67
CA SER A 739 -5.20 -13.83 -16.00
C SER A 739 -5.64 -15.28 -16.13
N ASN A 740 -6.87 -15.60 -15.71
CA ASN A 740 -7.47 -16.92 -15.98
C ASN A 740 -7.59 -17.20 -17.49
N TYR A 741 -7.53 -16.18 -18.35
CA TYR A 741 -7.52 -16.35 -19.80
C TYR A 741 -6.15 -16.76 -20.36
N LEU A 742 -5.08 -16.71 -19.55
CA LEU A 742 -3.75 -17.21 -19.90
C LEU A 742 -3.57 -18.70 -19.55
N ILE A 743 -4.54 -19.31 -18.86
CA ILE A 743 -4.54 -20.76 -18.62
C ILE A 743 -4.65 -21.44 -19.98
N PRO A 744 -3.76 -22.39 -20.30
CA PRO A 744 -3.78 -23.07 -21.59
C PRO A 744 -5.14 -23.69 -21.89
N LYS A 745 -5.50 -23.72 -23.18
CA LYS A 745 -6.70 -24.45 -23.62
C LYS A 745 -6.49 -25.96 -23.46
N LEU A 746 -5.27 -26.41 -23.73
CA LEU A 746 -4.84 -27.80 -23.63
C LEU A 746 -3.40 -27.88 -23.09
N ALA A 747 -3.18 -28.73 -22.09
CA ALA A 747 -1.85 -29.15 -21.64
C ALA A 747 -1.59 -30.60 -22.08
N VAL A 748 -0.47 -30.85 -22.75
CA VAL A 748 -0.11 -32.15 -23.32
C VAL A 748 1.15 -32.64 -22.61
N ILE A 749 0.95 -33.35 -21.52
CA ILE A 749 2.01 -33.78 -20.62
C ILE A 749 2.44 -35.20 -21.00
N ASP A 750 3.45 -35.27 -21.87
CA ASP A 750 4.07 -36.52 -22.31
C ASP A 750 5.45 -36.71 -21.66
N PRO A 751 5.62 -37.65 -20.72
CA PRO A 751 6.90 -37.92 -20.07
C PRO A 751 8.05 -38.27 -21.04
N LEU A 752 7.75 -38.70 -22.27
CA LEU A 752 8.76 -38.94 -23.30
C LEU A 752 9.44 -37.65 -23.77
N CYS A 753 8.75 -36.51 -23.70
CA CYS A 753 9.31 -35.19 -24.01
C CYS A 753 10.35 -34.74 -22.97
N CYS A 754 10.28 -35.26 -21.74
CA CYS A 754 11.21 -34.97 -20.65
C CYS A 754 12.44 -35.90 -20.63
N LYS A 755 12.47 -36.95 -21.47
CA LYS A 755 13.51 -37.98 -21.47
C LYS A 755 14.91 -37.43 -21.75
N THR A 756 15.00 -36.39 -22.58
CA THR A 756 16.26 -35.79 -23.03
C THR A 756 16.81 -34.74 -22.06
N MET A 757 16.15 -34.47 -20.93
CA MET A 757 16.65 -33.54 -19.93
C MET A 757 17.99 -34.00 -19.34
N PRO A 758 19.03 -33.14 -19.34
CA PRO A 758 20.27 -33.42 -18.63
C PRO A 758 20.05 -33.63 -17.13
N ALA A 759 20.99 -34.31 -16.47
CA ALA A 759 20.91 -34.60 -15.04
C ALA A 759 20.82 -33.31 -14.19
N GLY A 760 21.63 -32.29 -14.49
CA GLY A 760 21.60 -31.00 -13.79
C GLY A 760 20.25 -30.28 -13.91
N LEU A 761 19.67 -30.24 -15.12
CA LEU A 761 18.35 -29.63 -15.36
C LEU A 761 17.23 -30.44 -14.69
N THR A 762 17.35 -31.77 -14.67
CA THR A 762 16.39 -32.64 -13.96
C THR A 762 16.33 -32.27 -12.49
N VAL A 763 17.48 -32.06 -11.84
CA VAL A 763 17.57 -31.60 -10.46
C VAL A 763 16.96 -30.21 -10.31
N ASP A 764 17.40 -29.23 -11.09
CA ASP A 764 16.92 -27.84 -10.97
C ASP A 764 15.40 -27.74 -11.11
N SER A 765 14.82 -28.37 -12.13
CA SER A 765 13.37 -28.37 -12.32
C SER A 765 12.64 -29.14 -11.21
N GLY A 766 13.22 -30.25 -10.71
CA GLY A 766 12.59 -31.04 -9.66
C GLY A 766 12.58 -30.32 -8.31
N ILE A 767 13.63 -29.56 -8.00
CA ILE A 767 13.69 -28.72 -6.80
C ILE A 767 12.78 -27.52 -6.91
N ASP A 768 12.65 -26.91 -8.09
CA ASP A 768 11.68 -25.85 -8.35
C ASP A 768 10.23 -26.32 -8.06
N ALA A 769 9.85 -27.49 -8.60
CA ALA A 769 8.56 -28.11 -8.28
C ALA A 769 8.41 -28.41 -6.78
N LEU A 770 9.49 -28.85 -6.11
CA LEU A 770 9.49 -29.12 -4.67
C LEU A 770 9.26 -27.83 -3.86
N ALA A 771 9.93 -26.74 -4.24
CA ALA A 771 9.79 -25.43 -3.60
C ALA A 771 8.35 -24.91 -3.76
N HIS A 772 7.78 -24.99 -4.96
CA HIS A 772 6.37 -24.66 -5.21
C HIS A 772 5.41 -25.46 -4.32
N CYS A 773 5.65 -26.76 -4.13
CA CYS A 773 4.83 -27.57 -3.23
C CYS A 773 5.01 -27.16 -1.76
N ILE A 774 6.25 -27.08 -1.26
CA ILE A 774 6.53 -26.82 0.16
C ILE A 774 6.07 -25.41 0.56
N GLU A 775 6.44 -24.39 -0.21
CA GLU A 775 6.05 -23.00 0.08
C GLU A 775 4.55 -22.81 -0.12
N GLY A 776 3.99 -23.36 -1.19
CA GLY A 776 2.56 -23.33 -1.48
C GLY A 776 1.70 -24.00 -0.39
N TYR A 777 2.19 -25.08 0.25
CA TYR A 777 1.46 -25.76 1.31
C TYR A 777 1.18 -24.84 2.52
N VAL A 778 2.15 -24.00 2.89
CA VAL A 778 2.10 -23.21 4.12
C VAL A 778 1.84 -21.71 3.91
N SER A 779 1.84 -21.23 2.66
CA SER A 779 1.60 -19.82 2.33
C SER A 779 0.33 -19.25 2.99
N LEU A 780 0.41 -18.01 3.46
CA LEU A 780 -0.68 -17.27 4.10
C LEU A 780 -1.47 -16.37 3.15
N ALA A 781 -1.14 -16.34 1.85
CA ALA A 781 -1.92 -15.55 0.87
C ALA A 781 -3.40 -15.96 0.86
N ILE A 782 -3.64 -17.27 0.97
CA ILE A 782 -4.97 -17.86 1.15
C ILE A 782 -4.85 -18.80 2.36
N PRO A 783 -5.16 -18.34 3.59
CA PRO A 783 -4.85 -19.08 4.81
C PRO A 783 -5.42 -20.51 4.89
N TYR A 784 -6.50 -20.79 4.15
CA TYR A 784 -7.10 -22.11 4.07
C TYR A 784 -7.51 -22.42 2.63
N HIS A 785 -6.87 -23.42 2.01
CA HIS A 785 -7.24 -23.89 0.67
C HIS A 785 -6.94 -25.39 0.50
N PRO A 786 -7.84 -26.29 0.95
CA PRO A 786 -7.56 -27.72 1.07
C PRO A 786 -7.21 -28.39 -0.27
N TYR A 787 -7.73 -27.86 -1.39
CA TYR A 787 -7.39 -28.36 -2.73
C TYR A 787 -5.91 -28.11 -3.07
N PHE A 788 -5.36 -26.93 -2.76
CA PHE A 788 -3.96 -26.60 -3.06
C PHE A 788 -3.02 -27.34 -2.11
N GLU A 789 -3.43 -27.46 -0.85
CA GLU A 789 -2.71 -28.23 0.16
C GLU A 789 -2.60 -29.70 -0.20
N ALA A 790 -3.69 -30.31 -0.68
CA ALA A 790 -3.67 -31.70 -1.16
C ALA A 790 -2.73 -31.89 -2.36
N MET A 791 -2.72 -30.95 -3.32
CA MET A 791 -1.80 -31.00 -4.45
C MET A 791 -0.35 -30.88 -3.99
N ALA A 792 -0.03 -29.96 -3.07
CA ALA A 792 1.30 -29.79 -2.52
C ALA A 792 1.83 -31.09 -1.88
N VAL A 793 1.06 -31.69 -0.96
CA VAL A 793 1.45 -32.93 -0.25
C VAL A 793 1.67 -34.09 -1.22
N TYR A 794 0.79 -34.23 -2.23
CA TYR A 794 0.94 -35.26 -3.25
C TYR A 794 2.16 -35.02 -4.14
N GLY A 795 2.43 -33.77 -4.52
CA GLY A 795 3.62 -33.38 -5.28
C GLY A 795 4.91 -33.72 -4.54
N VAL A 796 5.04 -33.37 -3.25
CA VAL A 796 6.21 -33.72 -2.42
C VAL A 796 6.43 -35.24 -2.37
N LYS A 797 5.35 -36.01 -2.22
CA LYS A 797 5.42 -37.48 -2.23
C LYS A 797 5.97 -38.05 -3.53
N LEU A 798 5.54 -37.51 -4.67
CA LEU A 798 6.01 -37.94 -5.99
C LEU A 798 7.49 -37.57 -6.21
N ILE A 799 7.89 -36.36 -5.79
CA ILE A 799 9.29 -35.89 -5.89
C ILE A 799 10.21 -36.77 -5.04
N GLY A 800 9.82 -37.02 -3.79
CA GLY A 800 10.55 -37.90 -2.87
C GLY A 800 10.74 -39.31 -3.41
N ARG A 801 9.71 -39.85 -4.08
CA ARG A 801 9.74 -41.17 -4.71
C ARG A 801 10.66 -41.22 -5.94
N SER A 802 10.66 -40.18 -6.77
CA SER A 802 11.08 -40.34 -8.18
C SER A 802 12.18 -39.40 -8.67
N LEU A 803 12.46 -38.27 -8.00
CA LEU A 803 13.48 -37.34 -8.51
C LEU A 803 14.88 -37.94 -8.51
N VAL A 804 15.27 -38.65 -7.44
CA VAL A 804 16.59 -39.31 -7.36
C VAL A 804 16.76 -40.35 -8.48
N GLN A 805 15.67 -41.06 -8.81
CA GLN A 805 15.68 -42.05 -9.88
C GLN A 805 15.77 -41.39 -11.26
N ALA A 806 14.99 -40.32 -11.50
CA ALA A 806 15.04 -39.55 -12.74
C ALA A 806 16.40 -38.87 -12.95
N TYR A 807 17.06 -38.44 -11.87
CA TYR A 807 18.42 -37.88 -11.88
C TYR A 807 19.46 -38.94 -12.28
N LYS A 808 19.44 -40.11 -11.64
CA LYS A 808 20.40 -41.20 -11.91
C LYS A 808 20.16 -41.88 -13.25
N ASN A 809 18.90 -41.99 -13.68
CA ASN A 809 18.51 -42.62 -14.91
C ASN A 809 17.39 -41.82 -15.62
N GLY A 810 17.79 -40.92 -16.51
CA GLY A 810 16.85 -40.10 -17.27
C GLY A 810 15.90 -40.86 -18.20
N ASN A 811 16.16 -42.15 -18.46
CA ASN A 811 15.31 -43.03 -19.26
C ASN A 811 14.21 -43.73 -18.45
N ASP A 812 14.17 -43.57 -17.13
CA ASP A 812 13.12 -44.12 -16.28
C ASP A 812 11.80 -43.36 -16.50
N ILE A 813 10.96 -43.87 -17.40
CA ILE A 813 9.71 -43.21 -17.77
C ILE A 813 8.73 -43.19 -16.59
N GLY A 814 8.77 -44.15 -15.68
CA GLY A 814 7.96 -44.11 -14.46
C GLY A 814 8.34 -42.92 -13.59
N ALA A 815 9.64 -42.75 -13.34
CA ALA A 815 10.15 -41.60 -12.59
C ALA A 815 9.86 -40.26 -13.30
N ARG A 816 10.02 -40.20 -14.64
CA ARG A 816 9.67 -39.00 -15.42
C ARG A 816 8.17 -38.69 -15.36
N THR A 817 7.31 -39.71 -15.39
CA THR A 817 5.85 -39.55 -15.26
C THR A 817 5.48 -38.92 -13.94
N ASP A 818 6.06 -39.43 -12.84
CA ASP A 818 5.86 -38.87 -11.51
C ASP A 818 6.33 -37.43 -11.41
N MET A 819 7.50 -37.11 -11.97
CA MET A 819 8.00 -35.74 -11.94
C MET A 819 7.12 -34.78 -12.73
N CYS A 820 6.54 -35.21 -13.86
CA CYS A 820 5.57 -34.39 -14.59
C CYS A 820 4.31 -34.12 -13.77
N MET A 821 3.77 -35.13 -13.09
CA MET A 821 2.62 -34.94 -12.19
C MET A 821 2.98 -34.08 -10.98
N ALA A 822 4.20 -34.21 -10.44
CA ALA A 822 4.70 -33.36 -9.38
C ALA A 822 4.78 -31.88 -9.81
N ALA A 823 5.23 -31.61 -11.03
CA ALA A 823 5.27 -30.26 -11.59
C ALA A 823 3.86 -29.66 -11.75
N ILE A 824 2.87 -30.46 -12.17
CA ILE A 824 1.45 -30.05 -12.20
C ILE A 824 0.97 -29.71 -10.77
N CYS A 825 1.27 -30.57 -9.81
CA CYS A 825 0.94 -30.36 -8.41
C CYS A 825 1.58 -29.07 -7.85
N GLY A 826 2.86 -28.85 -8.10
CA GLY A 826 3.58 -27.63 -7.73
C GLY A 826 2.98 -26.40 -8.40
N GLY A 827 2.78 -26.45 -9.72
CA GLY A 827 2.13 -25.45 -10.56
C GLY A 827 0.72 -25.04 -10.09
N THR A 828 0.02 -25.98 -9.44
CA THR A 828 -1.30 -25.73 -8.86
C THR A 828 -1.20 -25.22 -7.43
N ALA A 829 -0.31 -25.80 -6.62
CA ALA A 829 -0.11 -25.44 -5.22
C ALA A 829 0.39 -24.01 -5.04
N PHE A 830 1.30 -23.54 -5.91
CA PHE A 830 1.87 -22.21 -5.78
C PHE A 830 0.85 -21.08 -6.03
N LEU A 831 -0.33 -21.38 -6.57
CA LEU A 831 -1.44 -20.42 -6.63
C LEU A 831 -1.90 -19.97 -5.24
N LYS A 832 -1.58 -20.74 -4.18
CA LYS A 832 -1.76 -20.35 -2.78
C LYS A 832 -0.76 -19.28 -2.33
N GLY A 833 0.29 -19.00 -3.10
CA GLY A 833 1.38 -18.09 -2.78
C GLY A 833 2.69 -18.82 -2.47
N LEU A 834 3.76 -18.05 -2.33
CA LEU A 834 5.13 -18.52 -2.09
C LEU A 834 5.71 -17.82 -0.85
N GLY A 835 7.00 -17.94 -0.55
CA GLY A 835 7.60 -17.34 0.64
C GLY A 835 9.03 -16.85 0.45
N ILE A 836 9.76 -16.72 1.57
CA ILE A 836 11.12 -16.18 1.57
C ILE A 836 12.08 -16.99 0.68
N GLY A 837 11.77 -18.28 0.43
CA GLY A 837 12.55 -19.11 -0.47
C GLY A 837 12.57 -18.55 -1.88
N HIS A 838 11.39 -18.32 -2.46
CA HIS A 838 11.27 -17.69 -3.76
C HIS A 838 11.76 -16.24 -3.80
N ALA A 839 11.59 -15.48 -2.72
CA ALA A 839 12.16 -14.14 -2.64
C ALA A 839 13.69 -14.15 -2.79
N ILE A 840 14.39 -15.09 -2.13
CA ILE A 840 15.83 -15.28 -2.32
C ILE A 840 16.11 -15.75 -3.76
N THR A 841 15.32 -16.69 -4.29
CA THR A 841 15.43 -17.17 -5.68
C THR A 841 15.36 -16.04 -6.70
N HIS A 842 14.42 -15.11 -6.56
CA HIS A 842 14.26 -13.96 -7.43
C HIS A 842 15.50 -13.07 -7.44
N VAL A 843 16.04 -12.76 -6.26
CA VAL A 843 17.20 -11.88 -6.10
C VAL A 843 18.47 -12.54 -6.65
N LEU A 844 18.66 -13.84 -6.40
CA LEU A 844 19.76 -14.61 -6.96
C LEU A 844 19.71 -14.66 -8.50
N GLY A 845 18.51 -14.86 -9.07
CA GLY A 845 18.31 -14.84 -10.51
C GLY A 845 18.53 -13.46 -11.14
N ALA A 846 18.01 -12.40 -10.52
CA ALA A 846 18.07 -11.04 -11.06
C ALA A 846 19.48 -10.43 -10.99
N HIS A 847 20.17 -10.56 -9.87
CA HIS A 847 21.44 -9.85 -9.64
C HIS A 847 22.70 -10.68 -9.95
N TYR A 848 22.57 -12.01 -10.05
CA TYR A 848 23.71 -12.91 -10.25
C TYR A 848 23.50 -13.89 -11.41
N HIS A 849 22.38 -13.77 -12.13
CA HIS A 849 22.05 -14.57 -13.32
C HIS A 849 22.07 -16.09 -13.08
N LEU A 850 21.75 -16.53 -11.85
CA LEU A 850 21.57 -17.95 -11.57
C LEU A 850 20.30 -18.45 -12.26
N PRO A 851 20.32 -19.65 -12.89
CA PRO A 851 19.11 -20.31 -13.36
C PRO A 851 18.09 -20.46 -12.20
N HIS A 852 16.80 -20.26 -12.47
CA HIS A 852 15.77 -20.18 -11.43
C HIS A 852 15.75 -21.40 -10.50
N GLY A 853 15.67 -22.62 -11.04
CA GLY A 853 15.68 -23.84 -10.23
C GLY A 853 16.99 -24.05 -9.46
N ARG A 854 18.12 -23.54 -9.97
CA ARG A 854 19.41 -23.56 -9.25
C ARG A 854 19.39 -22.63 -8.04
N ALA A 855 18.82 -21.44 -8.20
CA ALA A 855 18.64 -20.49 -7.10
C ALA A 855 17.62 -21.00 -6.05
N ALA A 856 16.58 -21.72 -6.49
CA ALA A 856 15.54 -22.30 -5.63
C ALA A 856 16.09 -23.32 -4.61
N ILE A 857 17.19 -24.00 -4.92
CA ILE A 857 17.89 -24.89 -3.97
C ILE A 857 18.25 -24.16 -2.67
N TYR A 858 18.88 -22.99 -2.80
CA TYR A 858 19.34 -22.22 -1.64
C TYR A 858 18.18 -21.48 -0.97
N GLY A 859 17.26 -20.94 -1.78
CA GLY A 859 16.03 -20.31 -1.29
C GLY A 859 15.21 -21.27 -0.43
N LEU A 860 14.93 -22.48 -0.92
CA LEU A 860 14.13 -23.49 -0.21
C LEU A 860 14.77 -23.91 1.11
N LEU A 861 16.10 -24.06 1.17
CA LEU A 861 16.79 -24.36 2.42
C LEU A 861 16.63 -23.23 3.44
N CYS A 862 16.81 -21.97 3.02
CA CYS A 862 16.55 -20.81 3.87
C CYS A 862 15.08 -20.74 4.31
N PHE A 863 14.14 -21.07 3.43
CA PHE A 863 12.70 -21.10 3.75
C PHE A 863 12.37 -22.11 4.85
N VAL A 864 12.86 -23.35 4.73
CA VAL A 864 12.63 -24.40 5.74
C VAL A 864 13.24 -23.99 7.08
N LYS A 865 14.47 -23.45 7.08
CA LYS A 865 15.12 -22.93 8.31
C LYS A 865 14.33 -21.78 8.95
N ALA A 866 13.85 -20.83 8.13
CA ALA A 866 13.12 -19.66 8.60
C ALA A 866 11.78 -20.01 9.26
N ASN A 867 11.06 -20.98 8.68
CA ASN A 867 9.68 -21.29 9.04
C ASN A 867 9.53 -22.55 9.94
N LYS A 868 10.63 -23.20 10.33
CA LYS A 868 10.64 -24.47 11.08
C LYS A 868 9.75 -24.47 12.33
N GLU A 869 9.81 -23.40 13.13
CA GLU A 869 9.02 -23.28 14.35
C GLU A 869 7.55 -22.92 14.06
N THR A 870 7.31 -22.01 13.11
CA THR A 870 5.96 -21.55 12.74
C THR A 870 5.15 -22.64 12.04
N CYS A 871 5.79 -23.47 11.23
CA CYS A 871 5.16 -24.49 10.38
C CYS A 871 5.45 -25.91 10.84
N LYS A 872 5.71 -26.13 12.14
CA LYS A 872 6.20 -27.41 12.67
C LYS A 872 5.35 -28.62 12.26
N GLU A 873 4.02 -28.52 12.42
CA GLU A 873 3.11 -29.62 12.09
C GLU A 873 3.09 -29.89 10.57
N GLN A 874 2.97 -28.82 9.79
CA GLN A 874 2.97 -28.87 8.33
C GLN A 874 4.28 -29.44 7.77
N PHE A 875 5.41 -29.11 8.38
CA PHE A 875 6.72 -29.59 7.94
C PHE A 875 6.94 -31.06 8.27
N ILE A 876 6.33 -31.59 9.34
CA ILE A 876 6.34 -33.04 9.61
C ILE A 876 5.59 -33.78 8.49
N ASP A 877 4.42 -33.28 8.06
CA ASP A 877 3.66 -33.89 6.95
C ASP A 877 4.50 -33.94 5.66
N LEU A 878 5.15 -32.83 5.33
CA LEU A 878 6.00 -32.73 4.14
C LEU A 878 7.26 -33.61 4.25
N ALA A 879 7.91 -33.67 5.41
CA ALA A 879 9.09 -34.51 5.64
C ALA A 879 8.74 -36.00 5.51
N GLN A 880 7.59 -36.40 6.05
CA GLN A 880 7.07 -37.75 5.92
C GLN A 880 6.78 -38.12 4.46
N MET A 881 6.27 -37.17 3.67
CA MET A 881 6.05 -37.41 2.25
C MET A 881 7.34 -37.42 1.42
N LEU A 882 8.32 -36.56 1.75
CA LEU A 882 9.56 -36.44 1.00
C LEU A 882 10.44 -37.67 1.15
N ASN A 883 10.72 -38.11 2.37
CA ASN A 883 11.63 -39.23 2.63
C ASN A 883 11.42 -39.93 3.97
N ARG A 884 10.21 -39.86 4.55
CA ARG A 884 9.86 -40.47 5.85
C ARG A 884 10.63 -39.89 7.05
N SER A 885 11.23 -38.72 6.89
CA SER A 885 11.84 -37.98 7.99
C SER A 885 10.78 -37.37 8.91
N ASN A 886 11.17 -37.09 10.17
CA ASN A 886 10.37 -36.30 11.12
C ASN A 886 10.78 -34.82 11.17
N ASP A 887 11.83 -34.46 10.42
CA ASP A 887 12.35 -33.10 10.33
C ASP A 887 12.58 -32.77 8.85
N LEU A 888 11.93 -31.71 8.35
CA LEU A 888 11.98 -31.33 6.94
C LEU A 888 13.36 -30.79 6.55
N GLU A 889 14.08 -30.12 7.45
CA GLU A 889 15.42 -29.59 7.19
C GLU A 889 16.41 -30.73 7.02
N GLU A 890 16.43 -31.68 7.96
CA GLU A 890 17.27 -32.88 7.88
C GLU A 890 16.90 -33.72 6.65
N GLY A 891 15.60 -33.89 6.41
CA GLY A 891 15.08 -34.60 5.26
C GLY A 891 15.52 -33.96 3.95
N LEU A 892 15.42 -32.64 3.82
CA LEU A 892 15.85 -31.89 2.64
C LEU A 892 17.37 -32.00 2.41
N LEU A 893 18.18 -31.89 3.46
CA LEU A 893 19.64 -32.03 3.36
C LEU A 893 20.06 -33.45 2.97
N GLU A 894 19.36 -34.48 3.46
CA GLU A 894 19.58 -35.87 3.00
C GLU A 894 19.19 -36.04 1.54
N PHE A 895 18.07 -35.43 1.14
CA PHE A 895 17.60 -35.46 -0.23
C PHE A 895 18.59 -34.77 -1.18
N TYR A 896 19.13 -33.62 -0.79
CA TYR A 896 20.16 -32.88 -1.54
C TYR A 896 21.45 -33.69 -1.69
N ARG A 897 21.88 -34.38 -0.64
CA ARG A 897 23.03 -35.32 -0.70
C ARG A 897 22.82 -36.45 -1.71
N LYS A 898 21.60 -36.98 -1.86
CA LYS A 898 21.28 -38.03 -2.86
C LYS A 898 21.28 -37.54 -4.30
N LEU A 899 21.23 -36.21 -4.50
CA LEU A 899 21.19 -35.53 -5.79
C LEU A 899 22.51 -34.80 -6.12
N ASP A 900 23.56 -34.99 -5.31
CA ASP A 900 24.87 -34.33 -5.44
C ASP A 900 24.77 -32.78 -5.48
N ILE A 901 23.81 -32.21 -4.73
CA ILE A 901 23.60 -30.76 -4.68
C ILE A 901 24.55 -30.12 -3.65
N PRO A 902 25.39 -29.15 -4.04
CA PRO A 902 26.14 -28.34 -3.09
C PRO A 902 25.22 -27.37 -2.35
N VAL A 903 25.35 -27.29 -1.03
CA VAL A 903 24.48 -26.44 -0.17
C VAL A 903 25.13 -25.12 0.22
N GLN A 904 26.36 -24.88 -0.23
CA GLN A 904 27.14 -23.67 0.02
C GLN A 904 26.99 -22.63 -1.10
N LEU A 905 26.83 -21.35 -0.74
CA LEU A 905 26.73 -20.25 -1.71
C LEU A 905 28.08 -19.84 -2.31
N LYS A 906 29.21 -20.01 -1.60
CA LYS A 906 30.54 -19.55 -2.03
C LYS A 906 30.97 -20.07 -3.41
N GLY A 907 30.44 -21.22 -3.84
CA GLY A 907 30.71 -21.82 -5.15
C GLY A 907 29.99 -21.15 -6.33
N LEU A 908 29.11 -20.18 -6.10
CA LEU A 908 28.23 -19.60 -7.12
C LEU A 908 28.72 -18.25 -7.68
N GLY A 909 29.92 -17.79 -7.28
CA GLY A 909 30.45 -16.49 -7.70
C GLY A 909 29.82 -15.29 -6.99
N ILE A 910 29.17 -15.51 -5.84
CA ILE A 910 28.54 -14.46 -5.03
C ILE A 910 29.53 -13.97 -3.95
N PRO A 911 29.93 -12.69 -3.96
CA PRO A 911 30.77 -12.12 -2.91
C PRO A 911 30.09 -12.14 -1.53
N LYS A 912 30.87 -12.23 -0.44
CA LYS A 912 30.30 -12.34 0.92
C LYS A 912 29.66 -11.03 1.38
N GLU A 913 30.20 -9.91 0.95
CA GLU A 913 29.70 -8.56 1.15
C GLU A 913 28.30 -8.36 0.54
N ASP A 914 28.01 -9.09 -0.53
CA ASP A 914 26.79 -9.03 -1.32
C ASP A 914 25.60 -9.74 -0.65
N LEU A 915 25.85 -10.52 0.41
CA LEU A 915 24.77 -11.13 1.21
C LEU A 915 23.85 -10.09 1.84
N LYS A 916 24.38 -8.90 2.19
CA LYS A 916 23.55 -7.78 2.69
C LYS A 916 22.59 -7.28 1.62
N ARG A 917 23.05 -7.18 0.37
CA ARG A 917 22.21 -6.80 -0.76
C ARG A 917 21.15 -7.85 -1.03
N ILE A 918 21.51 -9.15 -0.95
CA ILE A 918 20.54 -10.24 -1.13
C ILE A 918 19.46 -10.17 -0.06
N ALA A 919 19.87 -10.04 1.21
CA ALA A 919 18.94 -9.90 2.33
C ALA A 919 18.02 -8.68 2.17
N PHE A 920 18.57 -7.54 1.74
CA PHE A 920 17.82 -6.31 1.51
C PHE A 920 16.71 -6.47 0.48
N TYR A 921 17.01 -7.02 -0.70
CA TYR A 921 16.00 -7.19 -1.75
C TYR A 921 15.02 -8.33 -1.40
N ALA A 922 15.50 -9.46 -0.87
CA ALA A 922 14.64 -10.59 -0.52
C ALA A 922 13.67 -10.23 0.64
N SER A 923 14.10 -9.38 1.57
CA SER A 923 13.23 -8.85 2.61
C SER A 923 12.19 -7.86 2.10
N ARG A 924 12.20 -7.48 0.82
CA ARG A 924 11.25 -6.52 0.21
C ARG A 924 10.50 -7.12 -0.98
N ASP A 925 10.77 -8.38 -1.30
CA ASP A 925 9.99 -9.12 -2.28
C ASP A 925 8.56 -9.35 -1.78
N ALA A 926 7.59 -9.17 -2.68
CA ALA A 926 6.17 -9.32 -2.38
C ALA A 926 5.83 -10.69 -1.80
N VAL A 927 6.49 -11.78 -2.22
CA VAL A 927 6.17 -13.13 -1.70
C VAL A 927 6.65 -13.32 -0.25
N ASN A 928 7.77 -12.73 0.14
CA ASN A 928 8.16 -12.70 1.55
C ASN A 928 7.24 -11.78 2.38
N MET A 929 6.78 -10.69 1.77
CA MET A 929 5.99 -9.66 2.46
C MET A 929 4.55 -10.05 2.75
N ALA A 930 3.92 -10.72 1.78
CA ALA A 930 2.48 -10.92 1.77
C ALA A 930 2.06 -12.37 2.01
N THR A 931 2.94 -13.33 1.73
CA THR A 931 2.54 -14.74 1.62
C THR A 931 3.39 -15.69 2.48
N ASP A 932 4.60 -15.31 2.89
CA ASP A 932 5.43 -16.11 3.79
C ASP A 932 4.83 -16.25 5.22
N PRO A 933 4.89 -17.44 5.84
CA PRO A 933 4.31 -17.66 7.17
C PRO A 933 4.94 -16.85 8.31
N THR A 934 6.27 -16.67 8.29
CA THR A 934 6.99 -15.94 9.35
C THR A 934 7.31 -14.49 8.94
N SER A 935 7.43 -14.22 7.64
CA SER A 935 7.82 -12.92 7.05
C SER A 935 9.06 -12.33 7.72
N ILE A 936 10.15 -13.09 7.71
CA ILE A 936 11.37 -12.78 8.48
C ILE A 936 12.04 -11.45 8.06
N SER A 937 12.67 -10.81 9.05
CA SER A 937 13.38 -9.54 8.86
C SER A 937 14.65 -9.67 7.98
N GLU A 938 15.09 -8.56 7.37
CA GLU A 938 16.37 -8.45 6.65
C GLU A 938 17.55 -9.02 7.44
N LYS A 939 17.64 -8.70 8.73
CA LYS A 939 18.69 -9.22 9.62
C LYS A 939 18.65 -10.74 9.67
N LYS A 940 17.47 -11.34 9.83
CA LYS A 940 17.34 -12.79 9.93
C LYS A 940 17.65 -13.48 8.60
N ILE A 941 17.28 -12.86 7.48
CA ILE A 941 17.65 -13.35 6.14
C ILE A 941 19.16 -13.33 5.98
N LEU A 942 19.84 -12.24 6.39
CA LEU A 942 21.30 -12.15 6.36
C LEU A 942 21.97 -13.24 7.22
N GLU A 943 21.47 -13.51 8.43
CA GLU A 943 21.97 -14.59 9.28
C GLU A 943 21.86 -15.95 8.56
N LEU A 944 20.70 -16.26 7.97
CA LEU A 944 20.48 -17.51 7.23
C LEU A 944 21.42 -17.63 6.02
N LEU A 945 21.59 -16.55 5.26
CA LEU A 945 22.51 -16.52 4.12
C LEU A 945 23.98 -16.72 4.55
N GLN A 946 24.37 -16.18 5.71
CA GLN A 946 25.70 -16.37 6.28
C GLN A 946 25.92 -17.81 6.74
N GLU A 947 24.91 -18.45 7.32
CA GLU A 947 24.95 -19.86 7.73
C GLU A 947 25.20 -20.81 6.56
N ILE A 948 24.67 -20.50 5.36
CA ILE A 948 24.82 -21.34 4.16
C ILE A 948 25.91 -20.82 3.20
N TYR A 949 26.76 -19.87 3.63
CA TYR A 949 27.76 -19.28 2.73
C TYR A 949 29.00 -20.16 2.55
N GLU A 950 29.63 -20.56 3.65
CA GLU A 950 30.86 -21.39 3.68
C GLU A 950 30.54 -22.88 3.59
#